data_AF-H0UJS0-F1
#
_entry.id   AF-H0UJS0-F1
#
_cell.length_a   1.000
_cell.length_b   1.000
_cell.length_c   1.000
_cell.angle_alpha   90.00
_cell.angle_beta   90.00
_cell.angle_gamma   90.00
#
_symmetry.space_group_name_H-M   'P 1'
#
loop_
_entity.id
_entity.type
_entity.pdbx_description
1 polymer ?
#
loop_
_entity_poly.entity_id
_entity_poly.type
_entity_poly.pdbx_seq_one_letter_code
_entity_poly.pdbx_strand_id
1 'polypeptide(L)'
;MYKRIASIICCATLAALLAPSAMAKTAQTAAQTARWMVTAPAARLYESLPKKDKPLTQKDSDFYEAARVVHGNILTGKLKNSSWLQILDGKTTVGYVAVSHLAQIPDSFKSSEPKNYMVTGQDVVPCLMPGKFPLSDSAYCLAVVGVDEEDESDDGDLTPAKAFSLRRGTVVVSIGSVDQDGKTWHLISFNDTKAKDLAYAEEDDDDFVLVADGLGGRYAWIAGEDLQDLASYKPTASGEPFDLNRLSGVPNDEAYRQALAANGFYLDPRRIILGTKNSEEEEDEGYYPSGIEQDDLVDLYNRQRTNECSEGTNEEGAPENCSSTDNISLPRFITADLGLHMLHLLFDRSLQQVEEEALLPMTKKLVSALQDELKRIAPEYQKTALGPDALATVKDYLDIAGSLLSEKPQKMSSRAKEEYDRIMAAIGTKQSALTGADEIYALYKPRGHYTLNENLSRYFRGMSLLGTMGFAVTADEKGAANTAVTALLCRLLSASKPSKAWNDLNDPLTKLIGNSNTNTYLTFAKAVSDAGIGAFESKEAMIALAGQLTQAAQKQLVSATNSKDAQAPQFRLLGKRVTFDAMMYTALTTPRLPEETKRRLPDPAADALAVLGSKAGSEIADEYASVEKYKENWDKTAALWPEFSQGNDTFYTNWLLTLQDYFTEKMPDEAFCHTEAWQWRKLYTAAASMAELKHDTILYAEQSGAEMGDAGAAFLATPFPQPIPRGYIEPQPKVFDRLADACRRMVDFLDRFNLNGEDESESYAPRFQALEDDFARMAEISRRELTDSMTLEDYQWINSFCPPSVLPIGMFDVSSENKDQLKMALIADVASSADTALYMAVGTPRRLVVFLDDRSGGARLAEGFTMSYYELLGNAADRLTDEDWKSLVYDEEKDISEYEPVWADKVNK
;
A
#
# COMPACT_ATOMS: atom_id res chain seq x y z
N MET A 1 37.86 -22.64 22.23
CA MET A 1 37.98 -23.32 23.55
C MET A 1 36.84 -22.80 24.46
N TYR A 2 36.31 -23.60 25.39
CA TYR A 2 34.95 -23.38 25.95
C TYR A 2 34.90 -22.54 27.25
N LYS A 3 33.88 -21.64 27.37
CA LYS A 3 33.10 -21.21 28.59
C LYS A 3 33.16 -19.76 29.12
N ARG A 4 31.96 -19.13 29.10
CA ARG A 4 31.14 -18.61 30.23
C ARG A 4 31.09 -17.10 30.58
N ILE A 5 29.82 -16.63 30.68
CA ILE A 5 29.25 -15.56 31.55
C ILE A 5 29.70 -14.12 31.17
N ALA A 6 28.89 -13.18 30.64
CA ALA A 6 27.44 -12.84 30.70
C ALA A 6 27.02 -11.82 31.79
N SER A 7 26.03 -10.99 31.41
CA SER A 7 25.04 -10.26 32.24
C SER A 7 25.17 -8.75 32.50
N ILE A 8 24.03 -8.07 32.20
CA ILE A 8 23.45 -6.85 32.81
C ILE A 8 23.77 -5.47 32.19
N ILE A 9 22.74 -4.94 31.51
CA ILE A 9 22.46 -3.53 31.19
C ILE A 9 21.80 -2.86 32.42
N CYS A 10 22.08 -1.58 32.74
CA CYS A 10 21.09 -0.68 33.36
C CYS A 10 21.48 0.82 33.45
N CYS A 11 20.55 1.68 32.97
CA CYS A 11 20.07 2.94 33.58
C CYS A 11 20.92 4.23 33.66
N ALA A 12 20.43 5.22 32.88
CA ALA A 12 19.86 6.49 33.36
C ALA A 12 20.75 7.69 33.78
N THR A 13 20.92 8.61 32.81
CA THR A 13 20.55 10.05 32.88
C THR A 13 20.58 10.86 34.20
N LEU A 14 21.21 12.05 34.11
CA LEU A 14 20.67 13.41 34.39
C LEU A 14 21.45 14.31 35.40
N ALA A 15 21.75 15.52 34.91
CA ALA A 15 21.93 16.82 35.59
C ALA A 15 22.90 17.02 36.78
N ALA A 16 23.91 17.89 36.57
CA ALA A 16 24.37 18.86 37.57
C ALA A 16 25.11 20.07 36.91
N LEU A 17 24.50 21.26 36.98
CA LEU A 17 25.19 22.55 36.81
C LEU A 17 25.57 23.09 38.20
N LEU A 18 26.73 23.75 38.36
CA LEU A 18 26.89 24.94 39.24
C LEU A 18 28.31 25.56 39.27
N ALA A 19 28.37 26.84 38.87
CA ALA A 19 29.25 27.90 39.42
C ALA A 19 30.80 27.83 39.23
N PRO A 20 31.54 28.98 39.37
CA PRO A 20 32.80 29.18 38.64
C PRO A 20 34.02 29.63 39.49
N SER A 21 35.11 29.93 38.77
CA SER A 21 36.28 30.76 39.11
C SER A 21 37.49 30.11 39.81
N ALA A 22 38.56 29.90 39.02
CA ALA A 22 39.96 29.94 39.45
C ALA A 22 40.85 30.19 38.22
N MET A 23 41.24 31.45 37.96
CA MET A 23 42.03 31.83 36.78
C MET A 23 43.53 31.89 37.07
N ALA A 24 44.33 31.70 36.02
CA ALA A 24 45.74 32.09 35.88
C ALA A 24 46.81 31.46 36.82
N LYS A 25 47.49 30.40 36.33
CA LYS A 25 48.91 30.46 35.93
C LYS A 25 49.48 29.12 35.41
N THR A 26 49.46 28.91 34.09
CA THR A 26 50.43 28.05 33.34
C THR A 26 50.25 28.26 31.83
N ALA A 27 50.72 29.40 31.31
CA ALA A 27 50.66 29.70 29.88
C ALA A 27 51.98 29.34 29.17
N GLN A 28 52.20 28.06 28.86
CA GLN A 28 53.03 27.61 27.73
C GLN A 28 52.96 26.08 27.53
N THR A 29 53.17 25.62 26.29
CA THR A 29 53.31 24.21 25.88
C THR A 29 52.18 23.25 26.27
N ALA A 30 50.95 23.58 25.90
CA ALA A 30 49.95 22.59 25.51
C ALA A 30 49.71 22.72 24.00
N ALA A 31 50.13 21.73 23.21
CA ALA A 31 49.77 21.69 21.80
C ALA A 31 48.28 21.37 21.69
N GLN A 32 47.45 22.39 21.44
CA GLN A 32 46.02 22.22 21.22
C GLN A 32 45.79 21.27 20.04
N THR A 33 44.83 20.36 20.21
CA THR A 33 44.35 19.54 19.09
C THR A 33 43.47 20.45 18.24
N ALA A 34 43.87 20.67 16.98
CA ALA A 34 43.17 21.56 16.06
C ALA A 34 42.29 20.75 15.09
N ARG A 35 41.24 21.38 14.57
CA ARG A 35 40.35 20.82 13.55
C ARG A 35 40.81 21.30 12.17
N TRP A 36 40.83 20.40 11.20
CA TRP A 36 41.33 20.64 9.84
C TRP A 36 40.33 20.13 8.83
N MET A 37 39.92 20.97 7.89
CA MET A 37 39.15 20.56 6.73
C MET A 37 40.10 19.94 5.69
N VAL A 38 39.71 18.83 5.07
CA VAL A 38 40.37 18.35 3.85
C VAL A 38 39.93 19.24 2.69
N THR A 39 40.91 19.84 1.99
CA THR A 39 40.68 20.76 0.86
C THR A 39 41.23 20.25 -0.47
N ALA A 40 42.11 19.24 -0.48
CA ALA A 40 42.43 18.50 -1.69
C ALA A 40 41.32 17.49 -2.02
N PRO A 41 41.08 17.17 -3.31
CA PRO A 41 40.08 16.19 -3.72
C PRO A 41 40.19 14.86 -2.95
N ALA A 42 41.39 14.30 -2.87
CA ALA A 42 41.75 13.19 -2.00
C ALA A 42 43.06 13.44 -1.25
N ALA A 43 43.18 12.84 -0.08
CA ALA A 43 44.34 12.86 0.79
C ALA A 43 44.54 11.46 1.39
N ARG A 44 45.75 10.93 1.23
CA ARG A 44 46.13 9.63 1.78
C ARG A 44 46.44 9.76 3.27
N LEU A 45 45.91 8.85 4.07
CA LEU A 45 46.27 8.67 5.48
C LEU A 45 47.35 7.58 5.56
N TYR A 46 48.57 7.94 5.96
CA TYR A 46 49.67 6.99 6.12
C TYR A 46 49.74 6.50 7.58
N GLU A 47 49.89 5.19 7.80
CA GLU A 47 50.01 4.62 9.15
C GLU A 47 51.20 5.19 9.94
N SER A 48 52.29 5.48 9.23
CA SER A 48 53.54 5.99 9.78
C SER A 48 53.97 7.28 9.08
N LEU A 49 54.73 8.12 9.80
CA LEU A 49 55.18 9.43 9.31
C LEU A 49 56.12 9.25 8.09
N PRO A 50 55.77 9.76 6.89
CA PRO A 50 56.61 9.58 5.72
C PRO A 50 57.97 10.30 5.82
N LYS A 51 59.00 9.68 5.23
CA LYS A 51 60.39 10.22 5.23
C LYS A 51 60.58 11.45 4.33
N LYS A 52 59.60 11.81 3.50
CA LYS A 52 59.61 13.00 2.63
C LYS A 52 58.74 14.09 3.24
N ASP A 53 59.18 15.34 3.15
CA ASP A 53 58.38 16.51 3.57
C ASP A 53 57.33 16.94 2.52
N LYS A 54 56.82 15.99 1.72
CA LYS A 54 55.78 16.17 0.70
C LYS A 54 54.96 14.87 0.51
N PRO A 55 53.73 14.92 -0.03
CA PRO A 55 52.96 13.72 -0.38
C PRO A 55 53.76 12.69 -1.18
N LEU A 56 53.48 11.40 -0.94
CA LEU A 56 54.05 10.30 -1.71
C LEU A 56 53.22 10.05 -2.98
N THR A 57 53.87 9.64 -4.06
CA THR A 57 53.21 9.24 -5.31
C THR A 57 53.13 7.71 -5.42
N GLN A 58 52.41 7.16 -6.41
CA GLN A 58 52.44 5.70 -6.67
C GLN A 58 53.85 5.16 -6.97
N LYS A 59 54.80 6.02 -7.35
CA LYS A 59 56.20 5.66 -7.64
C LYS A 59 57.05 5.56 -6.36
N ASP A 60 56.44 5.60 -5.16
CA ASP A 60 57.08 5.44 -3.84
C ASP A 60 56.67 4.14 -3.13
N SER A 61 57.51 3.11 -3.21
CA SER A 61 57.23 1.71 -2.85
C SER A 61 57.11 1.35 -1.36
N ASP A 62 57.34 2.28 -0.45
CA ASP A 62 57.84 1.97 0.91
C ASP A 62 56.82 2.22 2.05
N PHE A 63 55.55 2.50 1.76
CA PHE A 63 54.57 2.95 2.76
C PHE A 63 53.16 2.38 2.56
N TYR A 64 52.55 1.91 3.66
CA TYR A 64 51.15 1.49 3.73
C TYR A 64 50.21 2.70 3.86
N GLU A 65 49.10 2.65 3.11
CA GLU A 65 48.01 3.62 3.12
C GLU A 65 46.88 3.07 3.99
N ALA A 66 46.65 3.67 5.16
CA ALA A 66 45.67 3.22 6.15
C ALA A 66 44.22 3.49 5.71
N ALA A 67 44.01 4.62 5.03
CA ALA A 67 42.71 5.07 4.53
C ALA A 67 42.88 6.20 3.51
N ARG A 68 41.80 6.56 2.84
CA ARG A 68 41.67 7.84 2.10
C ARG A 68 40.63 8.73 2.77
N VAL A 69 40.97 10.00 2.89
CA VAL A 69 40.03 11.08 3.25
C VAL A 69 39.92 12.02 2.04
N VAL A 70 38.76 12.61 1.83
CA VAL A 70 38.45 13.42 0.66
C VAL A 70 37.93 14.80 1.08
N HIS A 71 37.85 15.72 0.12
CA HIS A 71 37.42 17.10 0.39
C HIS A 71 36.11 17.16 1.20
N GLY A 72 36.07 18.06 2.19
CA GLY A 72 34.92 18.23 3.08
C GLY A 72 34.90 17.29 4.30
N ASN A 73 35.79 16.29 4.40
CA ASN A 73 35.99 15.59 5.67
C ASN A 73 36.70 16.51 6.69
N ILE A 74 36.28 16.46 7.97
CA ILE A 74 36.94 17.18 9.06
C ILE A 74 37.82 16.22 9.87
N LEU A 75 39.12 16.53 9.93
CA LEU A 75 40.13 15.80 10.69
C LEU A 75 40.41 16.49 12.03
N THR A 76 40.68 15.71 13.07
CA THR A 76 41.19 16.20 14.36
C THR A 76 42.65 15.77 14.51
N GLY A 77 43.56 16.69 14.84
CA GLY A 77 44.99 16.35 14.83
C GLY A 77 45.93 17.41 15.40
N LYS A 78 47.23 17.12 15.32
CA LYS A 78 48.33 18.00 15.76
C LYS A 78 49.45 18.01 14.73
N LEU A 79 49.98 19.20 14.42
CA LEU A 79 51.10 19.34 13.49
C LEU A 79 52.33 18.60 14.03
N LYS A 80 52.88 17.68 13.22
CA LYS A 80 54.08 16.91 13.54
C LYS A 80 55.34 17.64 13.07
N ASN A 81 55.25 18.23 11.88
CA ASN A 81 56.16 19.21 11.32
C ASN A 81 55.35 20.15 10.39
N SER A 82 56.02 20.92 9.52
CA SER A 82 55.36 21.80 8.55
C SER A 82 54.59 21.09 7.44
N SER A 83 54.89 19.80 7.19
CA SER A 83 54.35 19.04 6.06
C SER A 83 53.36 17.96 6.46
N TRP A 84 53.35 17.52 7.72
CA TRP A 84 52.54 16.39 8.20
C TRP A 84 51.72 16.72 9.45
N LEU A 85 50.41 16.45 9.36
CA LEU A 85 49.47 16.47 10.47
C LEU A 85 49.34 15.04 11.03
N GLN A 86 49.57 14.87 12.33
CA GLN A 86 49.30 13.63 13.06
C GLN A 86 47.80 13.60 13.41
N ILE A 87 47.05 12.64 12.85
CA ILE A 87 45.61 12.48 13.06
C ILE A 87 45.35 11.73 14.36
N LEU A 88 44.40 12.23 15.16
CA LEU A 88 44.06 11.70 16.47
C LEU A 88 42.56 11.45 16.58
N ASP A 89 42.18 10.20 16.85
CA ASP A 89 40.99 9.88 17.64
C ASP A 89 41.40 9.91 19.12
N GLY A 90 40.61 10.55 19.99
CA GLY A 90 40.78 10.56 21.44
C GLY A 90 42.21 10.81 21.94
N LYS A 91 42.95 9.73 22.15
CA LYS A 91 44.40 9.71 22.47
C LYS A 91 45.23 8.83 21.52
N THR A 92 44.58 8.07 20.64
CA THR A 92 45.16 7.17 19.67
C THR A 92 45.67 7.96 18.47
N THR A 93 46.70 7.46 17.77
CA THR A 93 47.12 8.04 16.48
C THR A 93 46.57 7.16 15.37
N VAL A 94 45.73 7.72 14.50
CA VAL A 94 45.10 7.00 13.38
C VAL A 94 46.00 7.01 12.14
N GLY A 95 46.88 8.01 12.02
CA GLY A 95 47.87 8.11 10.95
C GLY A 95 48.38 9.53 10.73
N TYR A 96 48.93 9.79 9.55
CA TYR A 96 49.50 11.06 9.14
C TYR A 96 48.93 11.50 7.78
N VAL A 97 48.54 12.77 7.66
CA VAL A 97 48.05 13.38 6.41
C VAL A 97 48.91 14.59 6.06
N ALA A 98 49.14 14.83 4.76
CA ALA A 98 49.93 15.97 4.30
C ALA A 98 49.19 17.29 4.54
N VAL A 99 49.84 18.24 5.21
CA VAL A 99 49.27 19.56 5.54
C VAL A 99 48.91 20.36 4.29
N SER A 100 49.60 20.11 3.17
CA SER A 100 49.29 20.71 1.86
C SER A 100 47.92 20.31 1.28
N HIS A 101 47.26 19.30 1.84
CA HIS A 101 45.92 18.86 1.42
C HIS A 101 44.81 19.39 2.36
N LEU A 102 45.17 20.21 3.37
CA LEU A 102 44.30 20.58 4.49
C LEU A 102 44.27 22.10 4.73
N ALA A 103 43.19 22.58 5.32
CA ALA A 103 43.08 23.93 5.89
C ALA A 103 42.61 23.87 7.35
N GLN A 104 43.24 24.63 8.26
CA GLN A 104 42.80 24.69 9.66
C GLN A 104 41.45 25.44 9.75
N ILE A 105 40.46 24.84 10.41
CA ILE A 105 39.19 25.48 10.72
C ILE A 105 39.45 26.65 11.70
N PRO A 106 38.86 27.85 11.50
CA PRO A 106 39.17 28.99 12.36
C PRO A 106 38.89 28.73 13.83
N ASP A 107 39.82 29.12 14.71
CA ASP A 107 39.68 28.99 16.18
C ASP A 107 38.50 29.81 16.75
N SER A 108 37.91 30.69 15.94
CA SER A 108 36.69 31.46 16.23
C SER A 108 35.38 30.70 15.91
N PHE A 109 35.44 29.47 15.40
CA PHE A 109 34.27 28.64 15.13
C PHE A 109 33.48 28.31 16.42
N LYS A 110 32.17 28.55 16.37
CA LYS A 110 31.22 28.28 17.44
C LYS A 110 30.37 27.08 17.04
N SER A 111 30.61 25.91 17.63
CA SER A 111 29.67 24.78 17.53
C SER A 111 28.31 25.17 18.11
N SER A 112 27.24 24.68 17.51
CA SER A 112 25.88 24.72 18.03
C SER A 112 25.30 23.31 18.11
N GLU A 113 24.14 23.17 18.73
CA GLU A 113 23.25 22.06 18.39
C GLU A 113 22.91 22.10 16.88
N PRO A 114 22.63 20.96 16.24
CA PRO A 114 22.20 20.92 14.84
C PRO A 114 20.94 21.76 14.61
N LYS A 115 20.92 22.51 13.50
CA LYS A 115 19.80 23.37 13.09
C LYS A 115 19.51 23.24 11.61
N ASN A 116 18.23 23.10 11.25
CA ASN A 116 17.80 23.12 9.85
C ASN A 116 17.71 24.56 9.33
N TYR A 117 18.29 24.81 8.15
CA TYR A 117 18.15 26.06 7.41
C TYR A 117 17.74 25.75 5.96
N MET A 118 16.89 26.60 5.38
CA MET A 118 16.49 26.51 3.98
C MET A 118 17.31 27.49 3.11
N VAL A 119 17.81 27.03 1.97
CA VAL A 119 18.58 27.85 1.02
C VAL A 119 17.67 28.81 0.23
N THR A 120 18.06 30.08 0.11
CA THR A 120 17.24 31.16 -0.46
C THR A 120 17.71 31.65 -1.85
N GLY A 121 19.00 31.52 -2.17
CA GLY A 121 19.54 31.72 -3.52
C GLY A 121 19.13 30.59 -4.48
N GLN A 122 19.15 30.83 -5.79
CA GLN A 122 18.69 29.81 -6.76
C GLN A 122 19.67 28.66 -7.00
N ASP A 123 20.98 28.92 -7.01
CA ASP A 123 22.05 27.93 -7.18
C ASP A 123 23.28 28.35 -6.36
N VAL A 124 23.24 28.14 -5.05
CA VAL A 124 24.27 28.58 -4.10
C VAL A 124 25.39 27.55 -4.02
N VAL A 125 26.61 27.93 -4.40
CA VAL A 125 27.80 27.06 -4.35
C VAL A 125 28.46 27.14 -2.96
N PRO A 126 28.45 26.07 -2.15
CA PRO A 126 29.14 26.04 -0.86
C PRO A 126 30.66 26.02 -1.04
N CYS A 127 31.40 26.38 0.01
CA CYS A 127 32.86 26.47 0.00
C CYS A 127 33.46 25.64 1.13
N LEU A 128 34.57 24.90 0.89
CA LEU A 128 35.21 24.05 1.91
C LEU A 128 35.78 24.86 3.08
N MET A 129 36.05 26.16 2.87
CA MET A 129 36.40 27.12 3.91
C MET A 129 35.58 28.42 3.72
N PRO A 130 35.40 29.27 4.75
CA PRO A 130 34.66 30.53 4.61
C PRO A 130 35.19 31.40 3.45
N GLY A 131 34.36 31.56 2.42
CA GLY A 131 34.67 32.29 1.18
C GLY A 131 35.79 31.70 0.30
N LYS A 132 36.20 30.44 0.49
CA LYS A 132 37.37 29.83 -0.19
C LYS A 132 37.17 28.36 -0.53
N PHE A 133 37.71 27.95 -1.68
CA PHE A 133 37.58 26.60 -2.24
C PHE A 133 36.10 26.21 -2.47
N PRO A 134 35.42 26.81 -3.47
CA PRO A 134 34.06 26.41 -3.85
C PRO A 134 34.01 24.92 -4.24
N LEU A 135 32.90 24.26 -3.95
CA LEU A 135 32.67 22.87 -4.35
C LEU A 135 32.53 22.76 -5.89
N SER A 136 33.10 21.70 -6.45
CA SER A 136 33.05 21.37 -7.88
C SER A 136 33.24 19.86 -8.06
N ASP A 137 32.54 19.30 -9.04
CA ASP A 137 32.46 17.85 -9.24
C ASP A 137 33.76 17.28 -9.83
N SER A 138 34.55 18.13 -10.50
CA SER A 138 35.88 17.82 -11.06
C SER A 138 36.91 17.29 -10.05
N ALA A 139 36.67 17.48 -8.75
CA ALA A 139 37.46 16.84 -7.70
C ALA A 139 37.33 15.30 -7.74
N TYR A 140 36.15 14.78 -8.06
CA TYR A 140 35.85 13.34 -7.96
C TYR A 140 36.53 12.53 -9.07
N CYS A 141 36.44 13.00 -10.33
CA CYS A 141 37.00 12.31 -11.49
C CYS A 141 38.52 12.06 -11.35
N LEU A 142 39.26 13.06 -10.86
CA LEU A 142 40.71 13.01 -10.58
C LEU A 142 41.09 12.19 -9.33
N ALA A 143 40.12 11.70 -8.55
CA ALA A 143 40.35 10.93 -7.33
C ALA A 143 39.98 9.44 -7.48
N VAL A 144 39.05 9.11 -8.39
CA VAL A 144 38.58 7.74 -8.63
C VAL A 144 39.17 7.14 -9.90
N VAL A 145 39.25 7.91 -11.00
CA VAL A 145 39.95 7.45 -12.20
C VAL A 145 41.45 7.66 -11.99
N GLY A 146 42.19 6.55 -11.90
CA GLY A 146 43.65 6.55 -11.99
C GLY A 146 44.08 6.83 -13.43
N VAL A 147 43.94 8.08 -13.88
CA VAL A 147 44.43 8.51 -15.19
C VAL A 147 45.96 8.49 -15.15
N ASP A 148 46.58 7.54 -15.85
CA ASP A 148 48.01 7.57 -16.13
C ASP A 148 48.33 8.80 -16.99
N GLU A 149 49.36 9.58 -16.61
CA GLU A 149 49.84 10.73 -17.39
C GLU A 149 50.63 10.28 -18.65
N GLU A 150 50.10 9.39 -19.49
CA GLU A 150 50.80 8.88 -20.68
C GLU A 150 49.89 8.26 -21.78
N ASP A 151 48.84 8.97 -22.23
CA ASP A 151 48.13 8.66 -23.50
C ASP A 151 48.02 9.93 -24.39
N GLU A 152 48.86 10.01 -25.43
CA GLU A 152 48.93 11.15 -26.38
C GLU A 152 47.90 11.04 -27.54
N SER A 153 46.61 10.76 -27.27
CA SER A 153 45.58 10.81 -28.32
C SER A 153 44.13 10.97 -27.83
N ASP A 154 43.68 12.21 -27.60
CA ASP A 154 42.56 12.75 -28.39
C ASP A 154 42.49 14.30 -28.30
N ASP A 155 42.11 14.98 -29.39
CA ASP A 155 41.95 16.45 -29.44
C ASP A 155 40.55 16.88 -28.91
N GLY A 156 40.13 16.28 -27.81
CA GLY A 156 38.85 16.54 -27.15
C GLY A 156 38.90 17.77 -26.24
N ASP A 157 38.19 18.84 -26.61
CA ASP A 157 38.03 20.04 -25.78
C ASP A 157 37.31 19.68 -24.46
N LEU A 158 38.07 19.54 -23.37
CA LEU A 158 37.54 19.20 -22.04
C LEU A 158 36.53 20.27 -21.59
N THR A 159 35.24 19.93 -21.61
CA THR A 159 34.17 20.84 -21.25
C THR A 159 34.31 21.30 -19.79
N PRO A 160 34.16 22.61 -19.49
CA PRO A 160 34.29 23.10 -18.13
C PRO A 160 33.27 22.43 -17.20
N ALA A 161 33.76 21.72 -16.18
CA ALA A 161 32.92 21.02 -15.22
C ALA A 161 31.92 21.97 -14.54
N LYS A 162 30.68 21.51 -14.35
CA LYS A 162 29.68 22.21 -13.54
C LYS A 162 30.18 22.36 -12.09
N ALA A 163 29.70 23.40 -11.41
CA ALA A 163 29.94 23.60 -9.99
C ALA A 163 28.82 22.95 -9.17
N PHE A 164 29.17 22.28 -8.08
CA PHE A 164 28.19 21.74 -7.14
C PHE A 164 27.41 22.90 -6.51
N SER A 165 26.09 22.92 -6.69
CA SER A 165 25.20 23.97 -6.18
C SER A 165 24.04 23.40 -5.36
N LEU A 166 23.59 24.19 -4.40
CA LEU A 166 22.38 23.97 -3.62
C LEU A 166 21.27 24.89 -4.13
N ARG A 167 20.11 24.32 -4.44
CA ARG A 167 19.01 25.08 -5.03
C ARG A 167 18.12 25.75 -3.99
N ARG A 168 17.31 26.72 -4.42
CA ARG A 168 16.31 27.36 -3.54
C ARG A 168 15.35 26.29 -3.01
N GLY A 169 15.15 26.28 -1.69
CA GLY A 169 14.33 25.30 -0.98
C GLY A 169 15.11 24.12 -0.40
N THR A 170 16.36 23.88 -0.81
CA THR A 170 17.16 22.79 -0.21
C THR A 170 17.40 23.04 1.28
N VAL A 171 17.13 22.03 2.12
CA VAL A 171 17.29 22.11 3.59
C VAL A 171 18.62 21.49 4.04
N VAL A 172 19.49 22.34 4.58
CA VAL A 172 20.82 21.99 5.10
C VAL A 172 20.84 21.99 6.63
N VAL A 173 21.68 21.14 7.23
CA VAL A 173 21.85 21.05 8.69
C VAL A 173 23.13 21.76 9.11
N SER A 174 23.01 22.93 9.74
CA SER A 174 24.12 23.70 10.31
C SER A 174 24.50 23.17 11.69
N ILE A 175 25.78 22.87 11.90
CA ILE A 175 26.36 22.40 13.18
C ILE A 175 27.19 23.47 13.93
N GLY A 176 27.22 24.69 13.39
CA GLY A 176 27.88 25.84 14.00
C GLY A 176 28.17 26.94 12.99
N SER A 177 28.79 28.03 13.45
CA SER A 177 29.12 29.18 12.58
C SER A 177 30.42 29.89 12.96
N VAL A 178 30.90 30.74 12.04
CA VAL A 178 32.03 31.65 12.26
C VAL A 178 31.75 33.00 11.61
N ASP A 179 32.19 34.09 12.24
CA ASP A 179 32.12 35.43 11.68
C ASP A 179 33.47 35.76 11.03
N GLN A 180 33.50 35.95 9.71
CA GLN A 180 34.70 36.20 8.92
C GLN A 180 34.42 37.16 7.75
N ASP A 181 35.35 38.06 7.47
CA ASP A 181 35.29 39.00 6.33
C ASP A 181 33.99 39.83 6.24
N GLY A 182 33.36 40.09 7.39
CA GLY A 182 32.13 40.87 7.52
C GLY A 182 30.83 40.06 7.38
N LYS A 183 30.91 38.74 7.14
CA LYS A 183 29.77 37.82 7.03
C LYS A 183 29.81 36.73 8.11
N THR A 184 28.64 36.25 8.50
CA THR A 184 28.53 34.99 9.26
C THR A 184 28.44 33.83 8.27
N TRP A 185 29.29 32.82 8.45
CA TRP A 185 29.33 31.59 7.66
C TRP A 185 28.89 30.41 8.51
N HIS A 186 28.01 29.58 7.98
CA HIS A 186 27.48 28.39 8.65
C HIS A 186 28.21 27.14 8.14
N LEU A 187 28.68 26.30 9.06
CA LEU A 187 29.24 24.99 8.75
C LEU A 187 28.08 24.00 8.65
N ILE A 188 27.78 23.58 7.42
CA ILE A 188 26.68 22.66 7.10
C ILE A 188 27.20 21.23 6.88
N SER A 189 26.44 20.27 7.37
CA SER A 189 26.63 18.83 7.14
C SER A 189 25.74 18.35 6.01
N PHE A 190 26.26 17.48 5.15
CA PHE A 190 25.52 16.93 4.01
C PHE A 190 24.94 15.54 4.34
N ASN A 191 25.74 14.67 4.97
CA ASN A 191 25.22 13.56 5.77
C ASN A 191 26.26 13.04 6.79
N ASP A 192 25.78 12.34 7.82
CA ASP A 192 26.60 11.66 8.84
C ASP A 192 26.89 10.21 8.42
N THR A 193 27.96 10.01 7.64
CA THR A 193 28.47 8.67 7.30
C THR A 193 29.05 7.99 8.54
N LYS A 194 28.19 7.34 9.34
CA LYS A 194 28.57 6.51 10.51
C LYS A 194 29.17 5.16 10.10
N ALA A 195 30.24 5.20 9.30
CA ALA A 195 31.25 4.17 9.06
C ALA A 195 30.83 2.74 8.62
N LYS A 196 29.53 2.37 8.63
CA LYS A 196 29.06 1.06 8.14
C LYS A 196 29.28 0.92 6.63
N ASP A 197 29.08 2.01 5.89
CA ASP A 197 29.12 2.03 4.41
C ASP A 197 30.55 2.04 3.84
N LEU A 198 31.56 1.76 4.68
CA LEU A 198 32.98 1.58 4.32
C LEU A 198 33.55 0.24 4.83
N ALA A 199 32.70 -0.63 5.39
CA ALA A 199 33.12 -1.93 5.91
C ALA A 199 33.17 -3.00 4.81
N TYR A 200 34.30 -3.10 4.11
CA TYR A 200 34.68 -4.37 3.50
C TYR A 200 34.92 -5.40 4.60
N ALA A 201 34.16 -6.50 4.54
CA ALA A 201 34.40 -7.71 5.32
C ALA A 201 34.50 -8.88 4.34
N GLU A 202 35.70 -9.09 3.79
CA GLU A 202 36.05 -10.41 3.25
C GLU A 202 36.39 -11.33 4.43
N GLU A 203 35.87 -12.55 4.42
CA GLU A 203 36.21 -13.57 5.41
C GLU A 203 37.54 -14.23 5.03
N ASP A 204 38.66 -13.84 5.68
CA ASP A 204 39.66 -14.76 6.24
C ASP A 204 40.84 -14.05 6.97
N ASP A 205 41.33 -14.71 8.03
CA ASP A 205 42.60 -14.57 8.79
C ASP A 205 43.15 -13.21 9.32
N ASP A 206 43.24 -13.16 10.66
CA ASP A 206 44.20 -12.48 11.56
C ASP A 206 44.49 -10.95 11.50
N ASP A 207 44.15 -10.30 12.63
CA ASP A 207 44.72 -9.06 13.22
C ASP A 207 44.70 -7.75 12.39
N PHE A 208 43.71 -6.88 12.64
CA PHE A 208 43.94 -5.42 12.76
C PHE A 208 42.83 -4.69 13.57
N VAL A 209 43.06 -3.42 13.94
CA VAL A 209 42.27 -2.67 14.92
C VAL A 209 41.13 -1.88 14.27
N LEU A 210 39.89 -2.13 14.69
CA LEU A 210 38.73 -1.31 14.34
C LEU A 210 38.90 0.14 14.83
N VAL A 211 38.86 1.09 13.90
CA VAL A 211 38.80 2.53 14.20
C VAL A 211 37.37 2.90 14.60
N ALA A 212 37.07 2.77 15.88
CA ALA A 212 35.89 3.41 16.46
C ALA A 212 36.05 4.94 16.42
N ASP A 213 34.99 5.66 16.05
CA ASP A 213 34.83 7.11 16.15
C ASP A 213 35.88 8.00 15.45
N GLY A 214 36.13 7.79 14.15
CA GLY A 214 36.90 8.76 13.34
C GLY A 214 36.66 8.70 11.83
N LEU A 215 36.70 9.87 11.17
CA LEU A 215 36.71 10.06 9.70
C LEU A 215 35.41 9.61 8.97
N GLY A 216 34.21 10.13 9.25
CA GLY A 216 33.86 11.50 9.65
C GLY A 216 33.20 12.25 8.47
N GLY A 217 31.94 12.71 8.63
CA GLY A 217 31.05 13.14 7.52
C GLY A 217 31.54 14.27 6.58
N ARG A 218 30.72 14.59 5.58
CA ARG A 218 30.98 15.65 4.58
C ARG A 218 30.42 16.99 5.04
N TYR A 219 31.27 18.02 5.02
CA TYR A 219 30.94 19.38 5.46
C TYR A 219 31.41 20.44 4.46
N ALA A 220 30.68 21.56 4.41
CA ALA A 220 31.10 22.78 3.72
C ALA A 220 30.53 24.02 4.44
N TRP A 221 30.90 25.21 3.97
CA TRP A 221 30.44 26.50 4.47
C TRP A 221 29.55 27.19 3.46
N ILE A 222 28.47 27.79 3.97
CA ILE A 222 27.53 28.63 3.22
C ILE A 222 27.36 29.97 3.97
N ALA A 223 27.10 31.06 3.25
CA ALA A 223 26.92 32.36 3.88
C ALA A 223 25.52 32.46 4.52
N GLY A 224 25.42 33.07 5.71
CA GLY A 224 24.15 33.21 6.43
C GLY A 224 23.12 34.13 5.76
N GLU A 225 23.50 34.86 4.71
CA GLU A 225 22.60 35.65 3.85
C GLU A 225 21.85 34.78 2.82
N ASP A 226 22.39 33.61 2.49
CA ASP A 226 21.78 32.61 1.59
C ASP A 226 20.87 31.60 2.33
N LEU A 227 20.65 31.81 3.65
CA LEU A 227 19.96 30.86 4.54
C LEU A 227 18.79 31.49 5.32
N GLN A 228 17.72 30.73 5.48
CA GLN A 228 16.58 31.02 6.36
C GLN A 228 16.51 29.98 7.50
N ASP A 229 16.56 30.41 8.76
CA ASP A 229 16.44 29.53 9.95
C ASP A 229 15.00 29.00 10.04
N LEU A 230 14.83 27.67 9.92
CA LEU A 230 13.50 27.05 9.89
C LEU A 230 12.75 27.14 11.23
N ALA A 231 13.46 27.27 12.37
CA ALA A 231 12.82 27.50 13.67
C ALA A 231 12.15 28.89 13.78
N SER A 232 12.38 29.78 12.82
CA SER A 232 11.71 31.09 12.70
C SER A 232 10.78 31.19 11.49
N TYR A 233 10.67 30.11 10.70
CA TYR A 233 9.99 30.11 9.42
C TYR A 233 8.46 30.16 9.55
N LYS A 234 7.83 30.70 8.50
CA LYS A 234 6.39 30.84 8.38
C LYS A 234 5.92 30.13 7.12
N PRO A 235 5.46 28.87 7.24
CA PRO A 235 4.83 28.18 6.13
C PRO A 235 3.56 28.92 5.66
N THR A 236 3.14 28.62 4.43
CA THR A 236 1.91 29.13 3.81
C THR A 236 0.70 28.74 4.66
N ALA A 237 -0.14 29.70 5.05
CA ALA A 237 -1.28 29.41 5.92
C ALA A 237 -2.48 28.84 5.14
N SER A 238 -3.32 28.06 5.81
CA SER A 238 -4.60 27.57 5.27
C SER A 238 -5.44 28.73 4.69
N GLY A 239 -5.71 28.66 3.38
CA GLY A 239 -6.45 29.68 2.63
C GLY A 239 -5.62 30.85 2.07
N GLU A 240 -4.29 30.86 2.24
CA GLU A 240 -3.37 31.74 1.50
C GLU A 240 -2.94 31.08 0.17
N PRO A 241 -2.66 31.87 -0.89
CA PRO A 241 -2.24 31.32 -2.19
C PRO A 241 -0.82 30.74 -2.16
N PHE A 242 -0.59 29.65 -2.90
CA PHE A 242 0.69 28.95 -2.94
C PHE A 242 1.73 29.71 -3.75
N ASP A 243 2.76 30.24 -3.08
CA ASP A 243 3.81 31.03 -3.71
C ASP A 243 4.91 30.15 -4.33
N LEU A 244 4.72 29.77 -5.59
CA LEU A 244 5.69 28.98 -6.36
C LEU A 244 7.06 29.67 -6.54
N ASN A 245 7.19 30.98 -6.25
CA ASN A 245 8.49 31.67 -6.28
C ASN A 245 9.41 31.26 -5.11
N ARG A 246 8.86 30.59 -4.09
CA ARG A 246 9.64 29.91 -3.03
C ARG A 246 10.49 28.76 -3.56
N LEU A 247 10.22 28.26 -4.77
CA LEU A 247 10.87 27.10 -5.37
C LEU A 247 11.85 27.47 -6.49
N SER A 248 12.77 26.54 -6.79
CA SER A 248 13.53 26.49 -8.04
C SER A 248 13.00 25.41 -8.98
N GLY A 249 13.16 25.58 -10.29
CA GLY A 249 13.03 24.46 -11.24
C GLY A 249 11.61 23.93 -11.51
N VAL A 250 10.56 24.59 -11.01
CA VAL A 250 9.15 24.21 -11.28
C VAL A 250 8.91 24.10 -12.80
N PRO A 251 8.48 22.95 -13.34
CA PRO A 251 8.17 22.76 -14.76
C PRO A 251 7.37 23.90 -15.37
N ASN A 252 7.68 24.30 -16.61
CA ASN A 252 7.03 25.43 -17.29
C ASN A 252 5.80 25.00 -18.11
N ASP A 253 4.99 24.11 -17.54
CA ASP A 253 3.66 23.76 -18.03
C ASP A 253 2.60 24.65 -17.35
N GLU A 254 1.60 25.09 -18.12
CA GLU A 254 0.60 26.06 -17.64
C GLU A 254 -0.45 25.42 -16.72
N ALA A 255 -0.93 24.21 -17.03
CA ALA A 255 -1.92 23.51 -16.22
C ALA A 255 -1.32 23.02 -14.89
N TYR A 256 -0.12 22.45 -14.95
CA TYR A 256 0.68 22.04 -13.79
C TYR A 256 0.91 23.21 -12.82
N ARG A 257 1.33 24.38 -13.34
CA ARG A 257 1.55 25.58 -12.52
C ARG A 257 0.26 26.18 -11.99
N GLN A 258 -0.82 26.16 -12.77
CA GLN A 258 -2.12 26.64 -12.32
C GLN A 258 -2.65 25.79 -11.16
N ALA A 259 -2.61 24.46 -11.29
CA ALA A 259 -3.03 23.53 -10.24
C ALA A 259 -2.19 23.66 -8.97
N LEU A 260 -0.85 23.67 -9.08
CA LEU A 260 0.02 23.88 -7.91
C LEU A 260 -0.22 25.24 -7.23
N ALA A 261 -0.46 26.31 -7.98
CA ALA A 261 -0.71 27.65 -7.43
C ALA A 261 -2.10 27.81 -6.78
N ALA A 262 -3.09 27.03 -7.23
CA ALA A 262 -4.46 27.05 -6.72
C ALA A 262 -4.65 26.08 -5.54
N ASN A 263 -4.19 24.83 -5.69
CA ASN A 263 -4.54 23.70 -4.84
C ASN A 263 -3.37 23.17 -3.99
N GLY A 264 -2.13 23.57 -4.30
CA GLY A 264 -0.93 23.04 -3.64
C GLY A 264 -0.58 21.61 -4.06
N PHE A 265 -1.23 21.05 -5.07
CA PHE A 265 -0.87 19.77 -5.69
C PHE A 265 -1.30 19.74 -7.16
N TYR A 266 -0.77 18.78 -7.92
CA TYR A 266 -1.21 18.43 -9.27
C TYR A 266 -1.26 16.91 -9.40
N LEU A 267 -2.39 16.39 -9.88
CA LEU A 267 -2.57 14.97 -10.23
C LEU A 267 -2.50 14.82 -11.75
N ASP A 268 -1.54 14.06 -12.26
CA ASP A 268 -1.36 13.87 -13.69
C ASP A 268 -2.48 12.99 -14.28
N PRO A 269 -3.31 13.49 -15.22
CA PRO A 269 -4.42 12.74 -15.81
C PRO A 269 -3.96 11.73 -16.88
N ARG A 270 -2.65 11.62 -17.16
CA ARG A 270 -2.11 10.60 -18.08
C ARG A 270 -2.07 9.24 -17.40
N ARG A 271 -2.25 8.17 -18.18
CA ARG A 271 -1.99 6.79 -17.71
C ARG A 271 -0.48 6.62 -17.60
N ILE A 272 -0.01 6.00 -16.52
CA ILE A 272 1.29 5.34 -16.52
C ILE A 272 1.04 3.92 -17.06
N ILE A 273 1.83 3.49 -18.04
CA ILE A 273 1.85 2.12 -18.57
C ILE A 273 3.34 1.76 -18.71
N LEU A 274 3.71 0.53 -18.35
CA LEU A 274 5.10 0.06 -18.34
C LEU A 274 5.28 -1.07 -19.37
N GLY A 275 6.39 -1.02 -20.12
CA GLY A 275 6.77 -2.06 -21.08
C GLY A 275 6.28 -1.92 -22.52
N THR A 276 5.64 -0.80 -22.92
CA THR A 276 5.13 -0.61 -24.30
C THR A 276 6.20 -0.22 -25.35
N LYS A 277 7.11 -1.16 -25.64
CA LYS A 277 7.89 -1.19 -26.89
C LYS A 277 7.90 -2.60 -27.49
N ASN A 278 6.93 -2.87 -28.38
CA ASN A 278 7.10 -3.88 -29.42
C ASN A 278 7.98 -3.28 -30.54
N SER A 279 9.31 -3.33 -30.37
CA SER A 279 10.24 -3.22 -31.49
C SER A 279 10.55 -4.62 -32.01
N GLU A 280 10.09 -4.95 -33.22
CA GLU A 280 10.27 -6.25 -33.89
C GLU A 280 11.74 -6.51 -34.35
N GLU A 281 12.73 -5.91 -33.69
CA GLU A 281 14.14 -5.87 -34.10
C GLU A 281 15.15 -6.35 -33.04
N GLU A 282 14.72 -6.73 -31.82
CA GLU A 282 15.60 -7.23 -30.74
C GLU A 282 15.46 -8.75 -30.47
N GLU A 283 15.39 -9.56 -31.54
CA GLU A 283 15.69 -11.00 -31.47
C GLU A 283 17.19 -11.27 -31.79
N ASP A 284 18.14 -10.70 -31.03
CA ASP A 284 19.54 -11.18 -31.10
C ASP A 284 20.37 -11.00 -29.80
N GLU A 285 21.36 -11.89 -29.66
CA GLU A 285 22.45 -11.95 -28.66
C GLU A 285 22.18 -11.53 -27.18
N GLY A 286 21.50 -12.41 -26.43
CA GLY A 286 22.05 -12.88 -25.14
C GLY A 286 21.87 -12.00 -23.89
N TYR A 287 20.95 -11.04 -23.89
CA TYR A 287 20.58 -10.30 -22.68
C TYR A 287 19.98 -11.24 -21.60
N TYR A 288 20.26 -10.97 -20.32
CA TYR A 288 19.50 -11.57 -19.22
C TYR A 288 18.04 -11.05 -19.28
N PRO A 289 17.02 -11.87 -18.92
CA PRO A 289 15.66 -11.36 -18.84
C PRO A 289 15.62 -10.18 -17.87
N SER A 290 14.92 -9.12 -18.26
CA SER A 290 14.65 -8.00 -17.35
C SER A 290 13.95 -8.51 -16.09
N GLY A 291 14.18 -7.82 -14.96
CA GLY A 291 13.50 -8.13 -13.70
C GLY A 291 11.99 -8.10 -13.87
N ILE A 292 11.27 -8.71 -12.92
CA ILE A 292 9.81 -8.78 -12.93
C ILE A 292 9.24 -7.36 -12.93
N GLU A 293 8.81 -6.88 -14.10
CA GLU A 293 8.09 -5.61 -14.22
C GLU A 293 6.63 -5.83 -13.80
N GLN A 294 6.19 -5.14 -12.76
CA GLN A 294 4.76 -4.92 -12.53
C GLN A 294 4.32 -3.65 -13.28
N ASP A 295 3.02 -3.55 -13.54
CA ASP A 295 2.38 -2.29 -13.94
C ASP A 295 1.39 -1.90 -12.84
N ASP A 296 1.99 -1.60 -11.67
CA ASP A 296 1.31 -1.38 -10.39
C ASP A 296 1.92 -0.24 -9.57
N LEU A 297 1.29 0.06 -8.44
CA LEU A 297 1.68 1.16 -7.56
C LEU A 297 2.98 0.86 -6.77
N VAL A 298 3.27 -0.41 -6.47
CA VAL A 298 4.42 -0.83 -5.66
C VAL A 298 5.72 -0.70 -6.44
N ASP A 299 5.75 -1.19 -7.69
CA ASP A 299 6.92 -1.09 -8.56
C ASP A 299 7.26 0.39 -8.85
N LEU A 300 6.27 1.26 -9.04
CA LEU A 300 6.55 2.70 -9.20
C LEU A 300 7.24 3.32 -7.98
N TYR A 301 6.82 2.98 -6.76
CA TYR A 301 7.53 3.43 -5.56
C TYR A 301 8.91 2.77 -5.38
N ASN A 302 9.13 1.56 -5.90
CA ASN A 302 10.44 0.89 -5.94
C ASN A 302 11.37 1.51 -7.00
N ARG A 303 10.87 1.82 -8.20
CA ARG A 303 11.60 2.53 -9.28
C ARG A 303 11.94 3.97 -8.89
N GLN A 304 11.07 4.64 -8.14
CA GLN A 304 11.36 5.97 -7.58
C GLN A 304 12.59 5.93 -6.63
N ARG A 305 12.83 4.80 -5.96
CA ARG A 305 14.03 4.59 -5.12
C ARG A 305 15.28 4.25 -5.95
N THR A 306 15.16 3.58 -7.09
CA THR A 306 16.33 3.17 -7.90
C THR A 306 16.93 4.31 -8.73
N ASN A 307 16.13 5.30 -9.14
CA ASN A 307 16.56 6.44 -9.97
C ASN A 307 17.58 7.40 -9.30
N GLU A 308 17.93 7.22 -8.02
CA GLU A 308 18.99 8.04 -7.40
C GLU A 308 20.42 7.52 -7.69
N CYS A 309 20.60 6.29 -8.19
CA CYS A 309 21.92 5.76 -8.58
C CYS A 309 21.87 4.85 -9.84
N SER A 310 21.41 5.37 -10.99
CA SER A 310 21.35 4.63 -12.26
C SER A 310 22.18 5.27 -13.40
N GLU A 311 23.40 5.74 -13.11
CA GLU A 311 24.43 5.93 -14.16
C GLU A 311 24.98 4.55 -14.57
N GLY A 312 24.38 3.91 -15.57
CA GLY A 312 24.65 2.49 -15.83
C GLY A 312 24.24 1.86 -17.16
N THR A 313 23.78 2.62 -18.16
CA THR A 313 23.66 2.13 -19.55
C THR A 313 24.15 3.18 -20.54
N ASN A 314 25.01 2.75 -21.47
CA ASN A 314 25.48 3.58 -22.57
C ASN A 314 24.57 3.43 -23.80
N GLU A 315 24.43 4.53 -24.52
CA GLU A 315 24.12 4.62 -25.97
C GLU A 315 22.71 4.21 -26.47
N GLU A 316 22.15 5.11 -27.29
CA GLU A 316 21.12 4.92 -28.33
C GLU A 316 19.90 4.02 -28.05
N GLY A 317 18.82 4.60 -27.46
CA GLY A 317 17.50 3.91 -27.42
C GLY A 317 16.34 4.62 -26.70
N ALA A 318 16.63 5.57 -25.82
CA ALA A 318 15.63 6.29 -25.02
C ALA A 318 14.67 7.12 -25.89
N PRO A 319 13.35 7.12 -25.63
CA PRO A 319 12.37 7.84 -26.44
C PRO A 319 12.51 9.37 -26.30
N GLU A 320 12.67 10.06 -27.42
CA GLU A 320 12.72 11.51 -27.51
C GLU A 320 11.38 12.17 -27.15
N ASN A 321 11.06 12.33 -25.85
CA ASN A 321 10.13 13.39 -25.40
C ASN A 321 10.17 13.77 -23.89
N CYS A 322 11.09 13.25 -23.07
CA CYS A 322 11.35 13.80 -21.73
C CYS A 322 12.23 15.09 -21.79
N SER A 323 11.75 16.10 -22.50
CA SER A 323 12.53 17.27 -22.93
C SER A 323 12.52 18.47 -21.95
N SER A 324 12.98 18.29 -20.71
CA SER A 324 13.33 19.44 -19.84
C SER A 324 14.39 19.18 -18.75
N THR A 325 15.65 19.53 -19.09
CA THR A 325 16.67 20.17 -18.21
C THR A 325 16.91 19.69 -16.77
N ASP A 326 18.12 19.17 -16.52
CA ASP A 326 18.75 18.83 -15.22
C ASP A 326 18.03 17.76 -14.37
N ASN A 327 18.69 16.60 -14.19
CA ASN A 327 18.23 15.54 -13.29
C ASN A 327 18.07 16.04 -11.84
N ILE A 328 16.83 16.05 -11.36
CA ILE A 328 16.48 16.18 -9.93
C ILE A 328 15.49 15.07 -9.58
N SER A 329 15.89 14.19 -8.68
CA SER A 329 14.96 13.35 -7.91
C SER A 329 14.12 14.26 -7.00
N LEU A 330 12.79 14.19 -7.10
CA LEU A 330 11.91 14.88 -6.17
C LEU A 330 11.80 14.07 -4.87
N PRO A 331 11.84 14.71 -3.68
CA PRO A 331 11.57 14.04 -2.41
C PRO A 331 10.30 13.19 -2.45
N ARG A 332 10.34 11.98 -1.90
CA ARG A 332 9.22 11.02 -1.97
C ARG A 332 8.03 11.51 -1.12
N PHE A 333 6.83 11.42 -1.68
CA PHE A 333 5.55 11.60 -1.00
C PHE A 333 4.84 10.25 -0.93
N ILE A 334 4.83 9.60 0.24
CA ILE A 334 4.20 8.28 0.41
C ILE A 334 2.70 8.48 0.62
N THR A 335 1.88 8.10 -0.36
CA THR A 335 0.41 8.27 -0.30
C THR A 335 -0.27 7.24 0.60
N ALA A 336 -1.46 7.58 1.09
CA ALA A 336 -2.35 6.60 1.70
C ALA A 336 -2.77 5.51 0.68
N ASP A 337 -2.80 5.85 -0.62
CA ASP A 337 -3.01 4.90 -1.70
C ASP A 337 -2.03 3.73 -1.62
N LEU A 338 -0.73 3.97 -1.45
CA LEU A 338 0.26 2.88 -1.37
C LEU A 338 -0.03 1.93 -0.20
N GLY A 339 -0.43 2.44 0.95
CA GLY A 339 -0.76 1.61 2.11
C GLY A 339 -2.07 0.82 1.96
N LEU A 340 -3.09 1.44 1.40
CA LEU A 340 -4.36 0.78 1.08
C LEU A 340 -4.14 -0.31 0.01
N HIS A 341 -3.34 0.01 -1.02
CA HIS A 341 -2.93 -0.93 -2.06
C HIS A 341 -2.17 -2.12 -1.43
N MET A 342 -1.03 -1.90 -0.77
CA MET A 342 -0.21 -2.97 -0.15
C MET A 342 -0.97 -3.87 0.83
N LEU A 343 -1.98 -3.36 1.55
CA LEU A 343 -2.83 -4.19 2.41
C LEU A 343 -3.81 -5.03 1.58
N HIS A 344 -4.50 -4.44 0.59
CA HIS A 344 -5.43 -5.20 -0.24
C HIS A 344 -4.66 -6.25 -1.02
N LEU A 345 -3.43 -5.88 -1.38
CA LEU A 345 -2.51 -6.72 -2.10
C LEU A 345 -2.34 -8.03 -1.33
N LEU A 346 -1.87 -7.99 -0.07
CA LEU A 346 -1.65 -9.23 0.70
C LEU A 346 -2.95 -9.97 1.05
N PHE A 347 -4.09 -9.28 1.07
CA PHE A 347 -5.37 -9.85 1.45
C PHE A 347 -5.82 -10.98 0.51
N ASP A 348 -5.93 -10.70 -0.79
CA ASP A 348 -6.52 -11.63 -1.77
C ASP A 348 -5.63 -12.82 -2.08
N ARG A 349 -4.33 -12.62 -2.30
CA ARG A 349 -3.35 -13.71 -2.33
C ARG A 349 -3.42 -14.65 -1.13
N SER A 350 -3.64 -14.11 0.08
CA SER A 350 -3.86 -14.96 1.27
C SER A 350 -5.25 -15.61 1.29
N LEU A 351 -6.26 -14.96 0.71
CA LEU A 351 -7.61 -15.52 0.55
C LEU A 351 -7.63 -16.65 -0.48
N GLN A 352 -7.02 -16.49 -1.66
CA GLN A 352 -6.77 -17.51 -2.67
C GLN A 352 -6.17 -18.79 -2.04
N GLN A 353 -5.11 -18.62 -1.23
CA GLN A 353 -4.47 -19.74 -0.53
C GLN A 353 -5.44 -20.42 0.46
N VAL A 354 -6.10 -19.64 1.32
CA VAL A 354 -7.09 -20.13 2.28
C VAL A 354 -8.26 -20.84 1.57
N GLU A 355 -8.69 -20.35 0.42
CA GLU A 355 -9.79 -20.90 -0.37
C GLU A 355 -9.44 -22.26 -0.98
N GLU A 356 -8.27 -22.40 -1.60
CA GLU A 356 -7.83 -23.66 -2.18
C GLU A 356 -7.45 -24.71 -1.14
N GLU A 357 -6.60 -24.34 -0.18
CA GLU A 357 -5.99 -25.28 0.76
C GLU A 357 -6.94 -25.69 1.90
N ALA A 358 -7.77 -24.76 2.38
CA ALA A 358 -8.66 -25.00 3.51
C ALA A 358 -10.14 -25.04 3.11
N LEU A 359 -10.68 -23.95 2.55
CA LEU A 359 -12.14 -23.80 2.45
C LEU A 359 -12.76 -24.71 1.40
N LEU A 360 -12.10 -24.97 0.27
CA LEU A 360 -12.54 -25.94 -0.74
C LEU A 360 -12.59 -27.37 -0.18
N PRO A 361 -11.54 -27.92 0.47
CA PRO A 361 -11.62 -29.17 1.24
C PRO A 361 -12.70 -29.17 2.33
N MET A 362 -12.90 -28.08 3.06
CA MET A 362 -13.92 -27.98 4.10
C MET A 362 -15.35 -27.99 3.52
N THR A 363 -15.60 -27.33 2.39
CA THR A 363 -16.89 -27.39 1.68
C THR A 363 -17.14 -28.78 1.09
N LYS A 364 -16.13 -29.42 0.49
CA LYS A 364 -16.20 -30.84 0.05
C LYS A 364 -16.59 -31.77 1.22
N LYS A 365 -15.97 -31.58 2.38
CA LYS A 365 -16.23 -32.32 3.63
C LYS A 365 -17.64 -32.08 4.17
N LEU A 366 -18.16 -30.85 4.14
CA LEU A 366 -19.53 -30.52 4.52
C LEU A 366 -20.56 -31.20 3.60
N VAL A 367 -20.43 -31.07 2.28
CA VAL A 367 -21.36 -31.68 1.31
C VAL A 367 -21.36 -33.21 1.46
N SER A 368 -20.20 -33.83 1.60
CA SER A 368 -20.06 -35.27 1.85
C SER A 368 -20.76 -35.72 3.15
N ALA A 369 -20.57 -34.98 4.26
CA ALA A 369 -21.24 -35.26 5.53
C ALA A 369 -22.77 -35.14 5.44
N LEU A 370 -23.28 -34.18 4.65
CA LEU A 370 -24.71 -34.01 4.37
C LEU A 370 -25.26 -35.15 3.51
N GLN A 371 -24.54 -35.55 2.45
CA GLN A 371 -24.91 -36.71 1.63
C GLN A 371 -24.95 -38.01 2.45
N ASP A 372 -24.05 -38.20 3.41
CA ASP A 372 -24.02 -39.40 4.27
C ASP A 372 -25.13 -39.42 5.34
N GLU A 373 -25.41 -38.30 6.01
CA GLU A 373 -26.56 -38.22 6.94
C GLU A 373 -27.89 -38.36 6.17
N LEU A 374 -27.99 -37.86 4.94
CA LEU A 374 -29.16 -38.05 4.06
C LEU A 374 -29.39 -39.53 3.74
N LYS A 375 -28.34 -40.26 3.33
CA LYS A 375 -28.40 -41.73 3.13
C LYS A 375 -28.87 -42.45 4.40
N ARG A 376 -28.45 -41.97 5.58
CA ARG A 376 -28.81 -42.55 6.87
C ARG A 376 -30.29 -42.34 7.24
N ILE A 377 -30.86 -41.15 7.01
CA ILE A 377 -32.26 -40.85 7.38
C ILE A 377 -33.29 -41.21 6.29
N ALA A 378 -32.90 -41.36 5.03
CA ALA A 378 -33.83 -41.62 3.93
C ALA A 378 -34.83 -42.77 4.21
N PRO A 379 -34.47 -43.92 4.80
CA PRO A 379 -35.41 -45.01 5.10
C PRO A 379 -36.48 -44.68 6.15
N GLU A 380 -36.33 -43.60 6.90
CA GLU A 380 -37.34 -43.06 7.82
C GLU A 380 -38.32 -42.17 7.04
N TYR A 381 -37.80 -41.13 6.36
CA TYR A 381 -38.59 -40.11 5.67
C TYR A 381 -39.32 -40.63 4.43
N GLN A 382 -38.80 -41.64 3.74
CA GLN A 382 -39.40 -42.27 2.54
C GLN A 382 -40.80 -42.86 2.79
N LYS A 383 -41.21 -43.03 4.06
CA LYS A 383 -42.53 -43.56 4.47
C LYS A 383 -43.60 -42.49 4.69
N THR A 384 -43.18 -41.23 4.80
CA THR A 384 -44.05 -40.06 5.07
C THR A 384 -44.66 -39.51 3.78
N ALA A 385 -45.68 -38.65 3.89
CA ALA A 385 -46.36 -38.08 2.72
C ALA A 385 -45.49 -37.10 1.90
N LEU A 386 -44.63 -36.31 2.56
CA LEU A 386 -43.79 -35.28 1.91
C LEU A 386 -42.30 -35.65 1.81
N GLY A 387 -41.85 -36.64 2.57
CA GLY A 387 -40.45 -37.06 2.62
C GLY A 387 -39.86 -37.49 1.27
N PRO A 388 -40.54 -38.28 0.41
CA PRO A 388 -39.98 -38.74 -0.87
C PRO A 388 -39.47 -37.62 -1.79
N ASP A 389 -40.28 -36.57 -1.99
CA ASP A 389 -39.94 -35.46 -2.90
C ASP A 389 -38.90 -34.52 -2.28
N ALA A 390 -38.94 -34.34 -0.95
CA ALA A 390 -37.92 -33.60 -0.21
C ALA A 390 -36.56 -34.33 -0.24
N LEU A 391 -36.54 -35.64 -0.03
CA LEU A 391 -35.34 -36.48 -0.15
C LEU A 391 -34.75 -36.40 -1.55
N ALA A 392 -35.58 -36.50 -2.60
CA ALA A 392 -35.12 -36.40 -3.99
C ALA A 392 -34.53 -35.02 -4.30
N THR A 393 -35.14 -33.94 -3.80
CA THR A 393 -34.69 -32.56 -4.08
C THR A 393 -33.45 -32.16 -3.28
N VAL A 394 -33.35 -32.58 -2.01
CA VAL A 394 -32.11 -32.42 -1.22
C VAL A 394 -30.97 -33.28 -1.79
N LYS A 395 -31.26 -34.50 -2.28
CA LYS A 395 -30.26 -35.32 -2.97
C LYS A 395 -29.76 -34.64 -4.24
N ASP A 396 -30.66 -34.17 -5.11
CA ASP A 396 -30.29 -33.48 -6.35
C ASP A 396 -29.44 -32.23 -6.07
N TYR A 397 -29.82 -31.40 -5.09
CA TYR A 397 -29.06 -30.22 -4.67
C TYR A 397 -27.64 -30.56 -4.18
N LEU A 398 -27.50 -31.55 -3.29
CA LEU A 398 -26.20 -31.96 -2.76
C LEU A 398 -25.31 -32.66 -3.81
N ASP A 399 -25.89 -33.39 -4.75
CA ASP A 399 -25.16 -34.02 -5.86
C ASP A 399 -24.67 -32.98 -6.90
N ILE A 400 -25.40 -31.88 -7.09
CA ILE A 400 -24.89 -30.73 -7.88
C ILE A 400 -23.71 -30.10 -7.15
N ALA A 401 -23.86 -29.75 -5.86
CA ALA A 401 -22.77 -29.16 -5.07
C ALA A 401 -21.53 -30.07 -5.06
N GLY A 402 -21.71 -31.37 -4.84
CA GLY A 402 -20.63 -32.36 -4.88
C GLY A 402 -19.98 -32.53 -6.25
N SER A 403 -20.71 -32.23 -7.34
CA SER A 403 -20.19 -32.27 -8.71
C SER A 403 -19.45 -30.98 -9.10
N LEU A 404 -19.93 -29.81 -8.67
CA LEU A 404 -19.25 -28.53 -8.90
C LEU A 404 -17.91 -28.47 -8.15
N LEU A 405 -17.85 -29.02 -6.94
CA LEU A 405 -16.63 -29.05 -6.12
C LEU A 405 -15.62 -30.13 -6.54
N SER A 406 -15.92 -30.98 -7.52
CA SER A 406 -15.08 -32.12 -7.94
C SER A 406 -14.51 -31.92 -9.35
N GLU A 407 -13.29 -32.40 -9.61
CA GLU A 407 -12.70 -32.47 -10.96
C GLU A 407 -13.58 -33.22 -11.98
N LYS A 408 -14.38 -34.18 -11.50
CA LYS A 408 -15.21 -35.07 -12.30
C LYS A 408 -16.62 -35.07 -11.71
N PRO A 409 -17.66 -34.70 -12.49
CA PRO A 409 -19.04 -34.68 -12.01
C PRO A 409 -19.49 -36.04 -11.46
N GLN A 410 -20.28 -36.02 -10.39
CA GLN A 410 -20.82 -37.22 -9.76
C GLN A 410 -21.99 -37.78 -10.59
N LYS A 411 -22.49 -38.98 -10.21
CA LYS A 411 -23.64 -39.58 -10.91
C LYS A 411 -24.97 -38.96 -10.44
N MET A 412 -25.47 -38.02 -11.24
CA MET A 412 -26.65 -37.20 -10.95
C MET A 412 -27.95 -37.77 -11.55
N SER A 413 -29.10 -37.23 -11.15
CA SER A 413 -30.37 -37.44 -11.85
C SER A 413 -30.46 -36.59 -13.13
N SER A 414 -31.46 -36.82 -13.99
CA SER A 414 -31.71 -35.97 -15.16
C SER A 414 -32.06 -34.53 -14.76
N ARG A 415 -32.86 -34.34 -13.71
CA ARG A 415 -33.21 -33.01 -13.17
C ARG A 415 -31.97 -32.28 -12.65
N ALA A 416 -31.16 -32.96 -11.83
CA ALA A 416 -29.92 -32.41 -11.31
C ALA A 416 -28.93 -32.07 -12.44
N LYS A 417 -28.83 -32.90 -13.48
CA LYS A 417 -27.95 -32.65 -14.63
C LYS A 417 -28.38 -31.42 -15.43
N GLU A 418 -29.69 -31.22 -15.68
CA GLU A 418 -30.16 -30.00 -16.36
C GLU A 418 -29.86 -28.74 -15.52
N GLU A 419 -30.07 -28.80 -14.20
CA GLU A 419 -29.78 -27.69 -13.29
C GLU A 419 -28.27 -27.36 -13.26
N TYR A 420 -27.42 -28.40 -13.19
CA TYR A 420 -25.96 -28.28 -13.30
C TYR A 420 -25.50 -27.67 -14.63
N ASP A 421 -26.10 -28.08 -15.75
CA ASP A 421 -25.74 -27.55 -17.08
C ASP A 421 -26.06 -26.06 -17.22
N ARG A 422 -27.11 -25.57 -16.55
CA ARG A 422 -27.42 -24.12 -16.47
C ARG A 422 -26.40 -23.37 -15.60
N ILE A 423 -25.98 -23.96 -14.47
CA ILE A 423 -24.95 -23.39 -13.59
C ILE A 423 -23.59 -23.32 -14.30
N MET A 424 -23.21 -24.36 -15.04
CA MET A 424 -21.97 -24.38 -15.82
C MET A 424 -22.00 -23.45 -17.03
N ALA A 425 -23.17 -23.25 -17.65
CA ALA A 425 -23.36 -22.28 -18.72
C ALA A 425 -23.36 -20.83 -18.23
N ALA A 426 -23.74 -20.58 -16.97
CA ALA A 426 -23.63 -19.30 -16.27
C ALA A 426 -24.22 -18.07 -17.01
N ILE A 427 -25.38 -18.23 -17.67
CA ILE A 427 -26.01 -17.19 -18.52
C ILE A 427 -27.42 -16.85 -18.05
N GLY A 428 -27.69 -15.54 -17.91
CA GLY A 428 -29.03 -14.98 -17.74
C GLY A 428 -29.76 -15.37 -16.44
N THR A 429 -31.09 -15.44 -16.52
CA THR A 429 -32.00 -15.80 -15.40
C THR A 429 -33.08 -16.75 -15.91
N LYS A 430 -33.43 -17.79 -15.15
CA LYS A 430 -34.48 -18.77 -15.52
C LYS A 430 -34.99 -19.52 -14.28
N GLN A 431 -36.26 -19.96 -14.31
CA GLN A 431 -36.85 -20.75 -13.23
C GLN A 431 -36.11 -22.08 -12.97
N SER A 432 -35.61 -22.26 -11.74
CA SER A 432 -34.93 -23.46 -11.26
C SER A 432 -35.88 -24.64 -11.07
N ALA A 433 -35.43 -25.84 -11.44
CA ALA A 433 -36.19 -27.08 -11.25
C ALA A 433 -36.14 -27.63 -9.80
N LEU A 434 -35.37 -26.98 -8.91
CA LEU A 434 -35.23 -27.36 -7.50
C LEU A 434 -36.01 -26.45 -6.55
N THR A 435 -35.97 -25.13 -6.76
CA THR A 435 -36.63 -24.16 -5.87
C THR A 435 -38.01 -23.70 -6.37
N GLY A 436 -38.27 -23.84 -7.69
CA GLY A 436 -39.44 -23.27 -8.35
C GLY A 436 -39.42 -21.74 -8.50
N ALA A 437 -38.34 -21.07 -8.09
CA ALA A 437 -38.11 -19.64 -8.25
C ALA A 437 -37.19 -19.35 -9.45
N ASP A 438 -37.20 -18.10 -9.92
CA ASP A 438 -36.23 -17.63 -10.91
C ASP A 438 -34.83 -17.52 -10.28
N GLU A 439 -33.86 -18.18 -10.90
CA GLU A 439 -32.47 -18.24 -10.45
C GLU A 439 -31.57 -17.49 -11.45
N ILE A 440 -30.66 -16.66 -10.93
CA ILE A 440 -29.82 -15.77 -11.73
C ILE A 440 -28.52 -16.51 -12.07
N TYR A 441 -28.60 -17.43 -13.04
CA TYR A 441 -27.45 -18.24 -13.47
C TYR A 441 -26.23 -17.41 -13.90
N ALA A 442 -26.41 -16.16 -14.35
CA ALA A 442 -25.32 -15.21 -14.61
C ALA A 442 -24.37 -14.98 -13.40
N LEU A 443 -24.84 -15.15 -12.16
CA LEU A 443 -23.99 -14.99 -10.97
C LEU A 443 -22.92 -16.08 -10.83
N TYR A 444 -23.10 -17.22 -11.50
CA TYR A 444 -22.21 -18.39 -11.44
C TYR A 444 -21.03 -18.32 -12.44
N LYS A 445 -20.86 -17.22 -13.18
CA LYS A 445 -19.67 -16.92 -14.00
C LYS A 445 -18.51 -16.57 -13.05
N PRO A 446 -17.41 -17.37 -12.99
CA PRO A 446 -16.20 -16.98 -12.26
C PRO A 446 -15.63 -15.68 -12.84
N ARG A 447 -15.12 -14.83 -11.95
CA ARG A 447 -14.61 -13.48 -12.19
C ARG A 447 -13.84 -13.02 -10.93
N GLY A 448 -12.93 -12.06 -11.04
CA GLY A 448 -11.86 -11.90 -10.06
C GLY A 448 -10.93 -13.11 -10.04
N HIS A 449 -10.15 -13.30 -8.96
CA HIS A 449 -9.14 -14.36 -8.81
C HIS A 449 -9.62 -15.79 -9.10
N TYR A 450 -10.93 -16.04 -9.10
CA TYR A 450 -11.54 -17.32 -9.45
C TYR A 450 -11.44 -17.70 -10.94
N THR A 451 -10.89 -16.83 -11.81
CA THR A 451 -10.45 -17.20 -13.17
C THR A 451 -9.07 -17.85 -13.20
N LEU A 452 -8.19 -17.55 -12.22
CA LEU A 452 -6.77 -17.96 -12.22
C LEU A 452 -6.55 -19.47 -12.36
N ASN A 453 -7.40 -20.28 -11.72
CA ASN A 453 -7.31 -21.73 -11.86
C ASN A 453 -8.63 -22.50 -11.59
N GLU A 454 -8.59 -23.76 -11.99
CA GLU A 454 -9.69 -24.73 -11.89
C GLU A 454 -10.13 -25.09 -10.46
N ASN A 455 -9.30 -24.95 -9.42
CA ASN A 455 -9.75 -25.15 -8.04
C ASN A 455 -10.61 -23.98 -7.57
N LEU A 456 -10.13 -22.75 -7.73
CA LEU A 456 -10.89 -21.54 -7.40
C LEU A 456 -12.18 -21.47 -8.24
N SER A 457 -12.11 -21.77 -9.54
CA SER A 457 -13.30 -21.81 -10.43
C SER A 457 -14.33 -22.89 -10.04
N ARG A 458 -13.93 -23.98 -9.39
CA ARG A 458 -14.83 -24.98 -8.79
C ARG A 458 -15.38 -24.54 -7.45
N TYR A 459 -14.52 -23.94 -6.61
CA TYR A 459 -14.89 -23.41 -5.30
C TYR A 459 -15.94 -22.30 -5.44
N PHE A 460 -15.70 -21.34 -6.33
CA PHE A 460 -16.62 -20.26 -6.70
C PHE A 460 -18.01 -20.77 -7.06
N ARG A 461 -18.11 -21.70 -8.02
CA ARG A 461 -19.42 -22.24 -8.45
C ARG A 461 -20.11 -23.04 -7.34
N GLY A 462 -19.33 -23.80 -6.56
CA GLY A 462 -19.83 -24.56 -5.42
C GLY A 462 -20.42 -23.66 -4.33
N MET A 463 -19.65 -22.67 -3.86
CA MET A 463 -20.10 -21.72 -2.84
C MET A 463 -21.21 -20.79 -3.35
N SER A 464 -21.19 -20.39 -4.63
CA SER A 464 -22.28 -19.63 -5.26
C SER A 464 -23.61 -20.39 -5.19
N LEU A 465 -23.62 -21.70 -5.44
CA LEU A 465 -24.82 -22.54 -5.26
C LEU A 465 -25.27 -22.59 -3.80
N LEU A 466 -24.34 -22.71 -2.86
CA LEU A 466 -24.66 -22.85 -1.44
C LEU A 466 -25.11 -21.52 -0.79
N GLY A 467 -24.67 -20.38 -1.31
CA GLY A 467 -24.96 -19.03 -0.81
C GLY A 467 -26.01 -18.23 -1.57
N THR A 468 -26.36 -18.61 -2.80
CA THR A 468 -27.36 -17.91 -3.65
C THR A 468 -28.69 -18.66 -3.71
N MET A 469 -28.68 -19.95 -4.04
CA MET A 469 -29.90 -20.72 -4.26
C MET A 469 -30.71 -20.87 -2.96
N GLY A 470 -31.91 -20.30 -2.95
CA GLY A 470 -32.73 -20.14 -1.74
C GLY A 470 -34.07 -20.86 -1.78
N PHE A 471 -34.38 -21.60 -0.72
CA PHE A 471 -35.67 -22.24 -0.53
C PHE A 471 -36.60 -21.30 0.25
N ALA A 472 -37.61 -20.76 -0.43
CA ALA A 472 -38.57 -19.82 0.16
C ALA A 472 -39.60 -20.54 1.05
N VAL A 473 -39.82 -20.00 2.25
CA VAL A 473 -40.73 -20.56 3.27
C VAL A 473 -41.98 -19.68 3.38
N THR A 474 -43.09 -20.18 2.84
CA THR A 474 -44.42 -19.57 2.96
C THR A 474 -45.40 -20.52 3.64
N ALA A 475 -46.26 -20.00 4.50
CA ALA A 475 -47.29 -20.76 5.22
C ALA A 475 -48.53 -21.05 4.34
N ASP A 476 -48.31 -21.60 3.15
CA ASP A 476 -49.34 -21.95 2.16
C ASP A 476 -49.01 -23.26 1.42
N GLU A 477 -49.94 -23.75 0.60
CA GLU A 477 -49.75 -25.01 -0.14
C GLU A 477 -48.56 -24.97 -1.11
N LYS A 478 -48.15 -23.78 -1.58
CA LYS A 478 -47.02 -23.60 -2.49
C LYS A 478 -45.68 -23.71 -1.73
N GLY A 479 -45.60 -23.10 -0.55
CA GLY A 479 -44.41 -23.15 0.31
C GLY A 479 -44.15 -24.51 0.95
N ALA A 480 -45.14 -25.40 1.02
CA ALA A 480 -45.02 -26.70 1.68
C ALA A 480 -43.84 -27.56 1.16
N ALA A 481 -43.55 -27.53 -0.15
CA ALA A 481 -42.44 -28.29 -0.73
C ALA A 481 -41.06 -27.73 -0.32
N ASN A 482 -40.86 -26.41 -0.48
CA ASN A 482 -39.63 -25.73 -0.08
C ASN A 482 -39.43 -25.72 1.45
N THR A 483 -40.52 -25.74 2.22
CA THR A 483 -40.48 -25.94 3.68
C THR A 483 -40.03 -27.35 4.03
N ALA A 484 -40.52 -28.39 3.34
CA ALA A 484 -40.07 -29.76 3.56
C ALA A 484 -38.58 -29.95 3.24
N VAL A 485 -38.09 -29.31 2.16
CA VAL A 485 -36.66 -29.26 1.83
C VAL A 485 -35.85 -28.52 2.91
N THR A 486 -36.32 -27.34 3.36
CA THR A 486 -35.69 -26.55 4.44
C THR A 486 -35.61 -27.33 5.74
N ALA A 487 -36.71 -27.95 6.17
CA ALA A 487 -36.78 -28.76 7.38
C ALA A 487 -35.86 -29.99 7.30
N LEU A 488 -35.79 -30.64 6.13
CA LEU A 488 -34.87 -31.76 5.91
C LEU A 488 -33.41 -31.32 5.97
N LEU A 489 -33.03 -30.22 5.32
CA LEU A 489 -31.68 -29.64 5.38
C LEU A 489 -31.29 -29.22 6.81
N CYS A 490 -32.19 -28.57 7.55
CA CYS A 490 -31.99 -28.25 8.96
C CYS A 490 -31.82 -29.50 9.83
N ARG A 491 -32.57 -30.59 9.55
CA ARG A 491 -32.40 -31.87 10.23
C ARG A 491 -31.06 -32.54 9.88
N LEU A 492 -30.56 -32.43 8.65
CA LEU A 492 -29.21 -32.90 8.31
C LEU A 492 -28.15 -32.12 9.08
N LEU A 493 -28.20 -30.77 9.02
CA LEU A 493 -27.25 -29.89 9.70
C LEU A 493 -27.28 -30.01 11.23
N SER A 494 -28.40 -30.41 11.82
CA SER A 494 -28.51 -30.70 13.26
C SER A 494 -27.80 -32.00 13.71
N ALA A 495 -27.29 -32.81 12.78
CA ALA A 495 -26.51 -34.00 13.13
C ALA A 495 -25.04 -33.64 13.41
N SER A 496 -24.42 -34.28 14.41
CA SER A 496 -23.09 -33.90 14.93
C SER A 496 -21.97 -33.75 13.88
N LYS A 497 -21.95 -34.60 12.83
CA LYS A 497 -20.97 -34.52 11.74
C LYS A 497 -21.21 -33.29 10.83
N PRO A 498 -22.37 -33.15 10.16
CA PRO A 498 -22.73 -31.93 9.43
C PRO A 498 -22.63 -30.65 10.26
N SER A 499 -23.12 -30.63 11.50
CA SER A 499 -23.08 -29.45 12.38
C SER A 499 -21.65 -28.96 12.58
N LYS A 500 -20.71 -29.85 12.95
CA LYS A 500 -19.31 -29.47 13.09
C LYS A 500 -18.72 -29.00 11.75
N ALA A 501 -18.94 -29.75 10.66
CA ALA A 501 -18.40 -29.38 9.34
C ALA A 501 -18.95 -28.04 8.81
N TRP A 502 -20.18 -27.67 9.19
CA TRP A 502 -20.77 -26.37 8.86
C TRP A 502 -20.17 -25.25 9.72
N ASN A 503 -20.09 -25.43 11.04
CA ASN A 503 -19.51 -24.43 11.93
C ASN A 503 -18.02 -24.18 11.60
N ASP A 504 -17.26 -25.27 11.37
CA ASP A 504 -15.85 -25.23 10.93
C ASP A 504 -15.66 -24.28 9.72
N LEU A 505 -16.59 -24.29 8.77
CA LEU A 505 -16.56 -23.49 7.54
C LEU A 505 -17.21 -22.10 7.69
N ASN A 506 -18.28 -22.00 8.46
CA ASN A 506 -19.06 -20.78 8.64
C ASN A 506 -18.37 -19.75 9.53
N ASP A 507 -17.73 -20.20 10.60
CA ASP A 507 -17.27 -19.30 11.67
C ASP A 507 -16.07 -18.43 11.22
N PRO A 508 -15.10 -18.92 10.42
CA PRO A 508 -14.08 -18.07 9.80
C PRO A 508 -14.68 -17.02 8.85
N LEU A 509 -15.60 -17.41 7.97
CA LEU A 509 -16.28 -16.48 7.04
C LEU A 509 -17.11 -15.42 7.78
N THR A 510 -17.60 -15.74 8.98
CA THR A 510 -18.30 -14.79 9.85
C THR A 510 -17.35 -13.76 10.47
N LYS A 511 -16.10 -14.15 10.78
CA LYS A 511 -15.06 -13.24 11.28
C LYS A 511 -14.47 -12.35 10.18
N LEU A 512 -14.32 -12.87 8.96
CA LEU A 512 -13.72 -12.14 7.85
C LEU A 512 -14.60 -10.97 7.42
N ILE A 513 -15.88 -11.23 7.18
CA ILE A 513 -16.79 -10.28 6.51
C ILE A 513 -17.94 -9.88 7.43
N GLY A 514 -18.73 -10.84 7.90
CA GLY A 514 -19.84 -10.54 8.82
C GLY A 514 -20.94 -11.60 8.87
N ASN A 515 -22.06 -11.24 9.47
CA ASN A 515 -23.22 -12.11 9.66
C ASN A 515 -23.96 -12.39 8.33
N SER A 516 -24.60 -13.56 8.22
CA SER A 516 -25.37 -13.93 7.02
C SER A 516 -26.63 -13.06 6.88
N ASN A 517 -26.90 -12.59 5.66
CA ASN A 517 -28.11 -11.86 5.30
C ASN A 517 -29.36 -12.76 5.36
N THR A 518 -29.18 -14.08 5.32
CA THR A 518 -30.28 -15.06 5.28
C THR A 518 -30.33 -15.92 6.52
N ASN A 519 -31.52 -16.43 6.84
CA ASN A 519 -31.72 -17.31 7.98
C ASN A 519 -30.97 -18.62 7.78
N THR A 520 -29.97 -18.87 8.63
CA THR A 520 -29.19 -20.11 8.63
C THR A 520 -29.96 -21.23 9.32
N TYR A 521 -29.41 -22.45 9.33
CA TYR A 521 -30.06 -23.56 10.03
C TYR A 521 -30.22 -23.32 11.54
N LEU A 522 -29.37 -22.48 12.14
CA LEU A 522 -29.45 -22.15 13.56
C LEU A 522 -30.76 -21.44 13.93
N THR A 523 -31.30 -20.59 13.04
CA THR A 523 -32.61 -19.93 13.25
C THR A 523 -33.76 -20.94 13.28
N PHE A 524 -33.72 -21.96 12.41
CA PHE A 524 -34.83 -22.88 12.19
C PHE A 524 -34.71 -24.21 12.95
N ALA A 525 -33.51 -24.60 13.38
CA ALA A 525 -33.21 -25.90 13.98
C ALA A 525 -34.12 -26.23 15.17
N LYS A 526 -34.47 -25.24 16.01
CA LYS A 526 -35.35 -25.50 17.15
C LYS A 526 -36.76 -25.91 16.71
N ALA A 527 -37.41 -25.12 15.85
CA ALA A 527 -38.77 -25.41 15.38
C ALA A 527 -38.83 -26.71 14.56
N VAL A 528 -37.82 -26.97 13.73
CA VAL A 528 -37.68 -28.23 12.98
C VAL A 528 -37.50 -29.42 13.92
N SER A 529 -36.73 -29.27 15.00
CA SER A 529 -36.54 -30.32 16.02
C SER A 529 -37.80 -30.56 16.86
N ASP A 530 -38.50 -29.49 17.27
CA ASP A 530 -39.76 -29.56 18.02
C ASP A 530 -40.88 -30.28 17.23
N ALA A 531 -40.97 -30.03 15.91
CA ALA A 531 -41.96 -30.65 15.03
C ALA A 531 -41.56 -32.06 14.55
N GLY A 532 -40.26 -32.28 14.35
CA GLY A 532 -39.67 -33.59 13.98
C GLY A 532 -40.22 -34.16 12.67
N ILE A 533 -40.12 -35.49 12.54
CA ILE A 533 -40.59 -36.21 11.34
C ILE A 533 -42.12 -36.10 11.13
N GLY A 534 -42.89 -35.84 12.19
CA GLY A 534 -44.34 -35.70 12.14
C GLY A 534 -44.82 -34.56 11.22
N ALA A 535 -43.99 -33.54 10.99
CA ALA A 535 -44.28 -32.48 10.02
C ALA A 535 -44.45 -33.00 8.57
N PHE A 536 -43.80 -34.11 8.22
CA PHE A 536 -43.78 -34.66 6.86
C PHE A 536 -44.97 -35.60 6.57
N GLU A 537 -45.79 -35.92 7.57
CA GLU A 537 -46.92 -36.85 7.42
C GLU A 537 -48.14 -36.22 6.72
N SER A 538 -48.23 -34.89 6.65
CA SER A 538 -49.30 -34.18 5.96
C SER A 538 -48.88 -32.77 5.50
N LYS A 539 -49.61 -32.22 4.51
CA LYS A 539 -49.38 -30.83 4.06
C LYS A 539 -49.71 -29.82 5.15
N GLU A 540 -50.75 -30.11 5.92
CA GLU A 540 -51.27 -29.27 6.98
C GLU A 540 -50.24 -29.13 8.12
N ALA A 541 -49.54 -30.22 8.47
CA ALA A 541 -48.46 -30.20 9.45
C ALA A 541 -47.22 -29.43 8.94
N MET A 542 -46.87 -29.58 7.66
CA MET A 542 -45.77 -28.83 7.05
C MET A 542 -46.08 -27.33 6.92
N ILE A 543 -47.33 -26.94 6.62
CA ILE A 543 -47.79 -25.55 6.60
C ILE A 543 -47.77 -24.96 8.02
N ALA A 544 -48.13 -25.74 9.05
CA ALA A 544 -48.00 -25.31 10.44
C ALA A 544 -46.53 -25.07 10.84
N LEU A 545 -45.60 -25.94 10.41
CA LEU A 545 -44.16 -25.73 10.57
C LEU A 545 -43.69 -24.49 9.80
N ALA A 546 -44.10 -24.30 8.54
CA ALA A 546 -43.78 -23.10 7.76
C ALA A 546 -44.18 -21.83 8.52
N GLY A 547 -45.39 -21.79 9.11
CA GLY A 547 -45.85 -20.69 9.96
C GLY A 547 -44.97 -20.44 11.19
N GLN A 548 -44.37 -21.47 11.79
CA GLN A 548 -43.39 -21.31 12.88
C GLN A 548 -42.04 -20.78 12.36
N LEU A 549 -41.56 -21.29 11.23
CA LEU A 549 -40.32 -20.83 10.60
C LEU A 549 -40.42 -19.36 10.18
N THR A 550 -41.55 -18.93 9.60
CA THR A 550 -41.81 -17.53 9.26
C THR A 550 -41.86 -16.62 10.50
N GLN A 551 -42.26 -17.12 11.67
CA GLN A 551 -42.22 -16.37 12.94
C GLN A 551 -40.83 -16.33 13.58
N ALA A 552 -40.02 -17.37 13.39
CA ALA A 552 -38.64 -17.43 13.88
C ALA A 552 -37.65 -16.68 12.97
N ALA A 553 -38.01 -16.46 11.70
CA ALA A 553 -37.17 -15.81 10.71
C ALA A 553 -36.82 -14.36 11.08
N GLN A 554 -35.53 -14.06 11.08
CA GLN A 554 -35.04 -12.69 11.03
C GLN A 554 -35.32 -12.08 9.65
N LYS A 555 -35.59 -10.78 9.63
CA LYS A 555 -35.78 -10.00 8.39
C LYS A 555 -34.42 -9.82 7.70
N GLN A 556 -34.34 -10.13 6.42
CA GLN A 556 -33.17 -9.84 5.58
C GLN A 556 -32.89 -8.32 5.58
N LEU A 557 -31.63 -7.94 5.70
CA LEU A 557 -31.21 -6.52 5.72
C LEU A 557 -31.02 -5.98 4.29
N VAL A 558 -30.47 -6.81 3.41
CA VAL A 558 -30.32 -6.58 1.97
C VAL A 558 -31.25 -7.53 1.21
N SER A 559 -31.91 -7.07 0.14
CA SER A 559 -32.90 -7.87 -0.58
C SER A 559 -32.97 -7.47 -2.05
N ALA A 560 -32.46 -8.35 -2.92
CA ALA A 560 -32.37 -8.20 -4.37
C ALA A 560 -33.72 -8.38 -5.12
N THR A 561 -34.86 -8.05 -4.50
CA THR A 561 -36.18 -8.17 -5.14
C THR A 561 -36.74 -6.83 -5.56
N ASN A 562 -37.28 -6.78 -6.78
CA ASN A 562 -38.04 -5.64 -7.33
C ASN A 562 -39.43 -5.47 -6.67
N SER A 563 -39.74 -6.19 -5.58
CA SER A 563 -41.01 -6.12 -4.87
C SER A 563 -41.02 -5.07 -3.76
N LYS A 564 -42.09 -4.27 -3.70
CA LYS A 564 -42.41 -3.41 -2.53
C LYS A 564 -42.88 -4.24 -1.33
N ASP A 565 -43.41 -5.44 -1.58
CA ASP A 565 -43.77 -6.42 -0.54
C ASP A 565 -42.55 -7.06 0.13
N ALA A 566 -42.74 -7.46 1.39
CA ALA A 566 -41.73 -8.19 2.17
C ALA A 566 -41.46 -9.58 1.56
N GLN A 567 -40.21 -9.83 1.20
CA GLN A 567 -39.75 -11.12 0.70
C GLN A 567 -40.00 -12.23 1.72
N ALA A 568 -40.61 -13.33 1.29
CA ALA A 568 -40.83 -14.50 2.14
C ALA A 568 -39.47 -15.06 2.63
N PRO A 569 -39.32 -15.44 3.92
CA PRO A 569 -38.06 -15.92 4.45
C PRO A 569 -37.44 -17.05 3.61
N GLN A 570 -36.20 -16.87 3.19
CA GLN A 570 -35.43 -17.90 2.48
C GLN A 570 -34.47 -18.61 3.43
N PHE A 571 -34.40 -19.94 3.31
CA PHE A 571 -33.27 -20.73 3.79
C PHE A 571 -32.21 -20.85 2.69
N ARG A 572 -30.94 -20.68 3.05
CA ARG A 572 -29.76 -20.99 2.22
C ARG A 572 -28.76 -21.78 3.05
N LEU A 573 -27.95 -22.63 2.42
CA LEU A 573 -27.01 -23.48 3.18
C LEU A 573 -25.86 -22.65 3.78
N LEU A 574 -25.31 -21.71 3.00
CA LEU A 574 -24.18 -20.84 3.36
C LEU A 574 -24.44 -19.41 2.84
N GLY A 575 -25.58 -18.83 3.19
CA GLY A 575 -26.05 -17.56 2.62
C GLY A 575 -25.06 -16.39 2.74
N LYS A 576 -24.98 -15.57 1.68
CA LYS A 576 -24.12 -14.38 1.58
C LYS A 576 -24.22 -13.44 2.79
N ARG A 577 -23.16 -12.68 3.05
CA ARG A 577 -23.00 -11.80 4.22
C ARG A 577 -23.46 -10.38 3.94
N VAL A 578 -24.00 -9.73 4.97
CA VAL A 578 -24.41 -8.31 4.89
C VAL A 578 -23.18 -7.43 5.08
N THR A 579 -22.96 -6.51 4.14
CA THR A 579 -22.05 -5.37 4.29
C THR A 579 -22.86 -4.09 4.46
N PHE A 580 -22.29 -3.07 5.09
CA PHE A 580 -23.02 -1.85 5.41
C PHE A 580 -23.32 -1.00 4.17
N ASP A 581 -22.38 -0.95 3.22
CA ASP A 581 -22.57 -0.32 1.90
C ASP A 581 -23.71 -0.96 1.12
N ALA A 582 -23.84 -2.30 1.12
CA ALA A 582 -24.97 -2.97 0.48
C ALA A 582 -26.32 -2.62 1.14
N MET A 583 -26.35 -2.33 2.45
CA MET A 583 -27.55 -1.80 3.13
C MET A 583 -27.89 -0.39 2.65
N MET A 584 -26.90 0.51 2.51
CA MET A 584 -27.10 1.84 1.94
C MET A 584 -27.64 1.76 0.51
N TYR A 585 -26.99 1.00 -0.36
CA TYR A 585 -27.41 0.81 -1.76
C TYR A 585 -28.84 0.24 -1.85
N THR A 586 -29.22 -0.69 -0.97
CA THR A 586 -30.59 -1.25 -0.92
C THR A 586 -31.63 -0.22 -0.45
N ALA A 587 -31.27 0.67 0.47
CA ALA A 587 -32.17 1.70 0.98
C ALA A 587 -32.40 2.85 -0.01
N LEU A 588 -31.40 3.11 -0.86
CA LEU A 588 -31.31 4.28 -1.76
C LEU A 588 -31.60 3.96 -3.22
N THR A 589 -32.18 2.79 -3.51
CA THR A 589 -32.60 2.37 -4.85
C THR A 589 -34.07 1.96 -4.91
N THR A 590 -34.64 1.98 -6.12
CA THR A 590 -35.95 1.39 -6.45
C THR A 590 -35.85 -0.12 -6.24
N PRO A 591 -36.77 -0.78 -5.50
CA PRO A 591 -38.12 -0.34 -5.14
C PRO A 591 -38.28 0.19 -3.70
N ARG A 592 -37.19 0.55 -3.01
CA ARG A 592 -37.23 1.13 -1.64
C ARG A 592 -37.40 2.66 -1.72
N LEU A 593 -36.94 3.27 -2.80
CA LEU A 593 -37.45 4.55 -3.32
C LEU A 593 -38.71 4.35 -4.18
N PRO A 594 -39.55 5.40 -4.38
CA PRO A 594 -40.65 5.37 -5.34
C PRO A 594 -40.18 5.06 -6.76
N GLU A 595 -41.03 4.39 -7.53
CA GLU A 595 -40.67 3.85 -8.85
C GLU A 595 -40.56 4.95 -9.91
N GLU A 596 -41.29 6.03 -9.66
CA GLU A 596 -41.28 7.31 -10.35
C GLU A 596 -39.91 8.00 -10.32
N THR A 597 -39.07 7.71 -9.32
CA THR A 597 -37.70 8.26 -9.21
C THR A 597 -36.74 7.68 -10.25
N LYS A 598 -37.01 6.46 -10.73
CA LYS A 598 -36.15 5.68 -11.65
C LYS A 598 -34.72 5.41 -11.19
N ARG A 599 -34.32 5.78 -9.96
CA ARG A 599 -33.00 5.43 -9.39
C ARG A 599 -32.94 3.92 -9.14
N ARG A 600 -32.42 3.16 -10.11
CA ARG A 600 -32.34 1.69 -10.10
C ARG A 600 -30.97 1.14 -9.69
N LEU A 601 -29.97 2.02 -9.61
CA LEU A 601 -28.60 1.74 -9.19
C LEU A 601 -28.18 2.80 -8.16
N PRO A 602 -27.25 2.48 -7.25
CA PRO A 602 -26.70 3.44 -6.30
C PRO A 602 -25.68 4.37 -6.96
N ASP A 603 -25.18 5.31 -6.17
CA ASP A 603 -23.98 6.12 -6.45
C ASP A 603 -22.99 5.82 -5.30
N PRO A 604 -21.81 5.18 -5.55
CA PRO A 604 -20.90 4.77 -4.49
C PRO A 604 -20.40 5.92 -3.61
N ALA A 605 -20.18 7.10 -4.20
CA ALA A 605 -19.65 8.27 -3.51
C ALA A 605 -20.71 8.94 -2.61
N ALA A 606 -21.95 9.07 -3.11
CA ALA A 606 -23.07 9.68 -2.39
C ALA A 606 -23.76 8.74 -1.38
N ASP A 607 -23.80 7.44 -1.66
CA ASP A 607 -24.57 6.47 -0.85
C ASP A 607 -23.72 5.80 0.23
N ALA A 608 -22.44 5.50 -0.04
CA ALA A 608 -21.55 4.84 0.92
C ALA A 608 -20.48 5.79 1.50
N LEU A 609 -19.64 6.40 0.64
CA LEU A 609 -18.49 7.18 1.12
C LEU A 609 -18.91 8.48 1.86
N ALA A 610 -20.03 9.09 1.48
CA ALA A 610 -20.65 10.19 2.22
C ALA A 610 -20.97 9.82 3.68
N VAL A 611 -21.50 8.62 3.93
CA VAL A 611 -21.88 8.15 5.28
C VAL A 611 -20.65 7.93 6.17
N LEU A 612 -19.53 7.50 5.58
CA LEU A 612 -18.26 7.34 6.28
C LEU A 612 -17.64 8.70 6.67
N GLY A 613 -18.08 9.80 6.07
CA GLY A 613 -17.68 11.18 6.42
C GLY A 613 -17.15 12.01 5.25
N SER A 614 -17.20 11.51 4.00
CA SER A 614 -16.71 12.27 2.84
C SER A 614 -17.52 13.56 2.62
N LYS A 615 -16.85 14.72 2.74
CA LYS A 615 -17.44 16.03 2.39
C LYS A 615 -17.81 16.07 0.90
N ALA A 616 -16.88 15.67 0.02
CA ALA A 616 -17.10 15.61 -1.42
C ALA A 616 -18.24 14.63 -1.79
N GLY A 617 -18.30 13.46 -1.16
CA GLY A 617 -19.42 12.52 -1.32
C GLY A 617 -20.76 13.10 -0.83
N SER A 618 -20.75 13.87 0.25
CA SER A 618 -21.94 14.55 0.79
C SER A 618 -22.48 15.64 -0.16
N GLU A 619 -21.60 16.31 -0.90
CA GLU A 619 -22.00 17.30 -1.92
C GLU A 619 -22.69 16.64 -3.11
N ILE A 620 -22.24 15.46 -3.56
CA ILE A 620 -22.97 14.64 -4.55
C ILE A 620 -24.31 14.16 -3.97
N ALA A 621 -24.33 13.75 -2.70
CA ALA A 621 -25.56 13.29 -2.03
C ALA A 621 -26.66 14.37 -1.93
N ASP A 622 -26.30 15.66 -1.85
CA ASP A 622 -27.27 16.75 -1.85
C ASP A 622 -27.86 17.05 -3.26
N GLU A 623 -27.20 16.66 -4.37
CA GLU A 623 -27.83 16.70 -5.71
C GLU A 623 -29.07 15.78 -5.75
N TYR A 624 -28.99 14.65 -5.04
CA TYR A 624 -30.07 13.69 -4.87
C TYR A 624 -31.11 14.06 -3.80
N ALA A 625 -30.95 15.17 -3.06
CA ALA A 625 -31.92 15.60 -2.05
C ALA A 625 -33.31 15.93 -2.64
N SER A 626 -33.40 16.12 -3.96
CA SER A 626 -34.65 16.30 -4.71
C SER A 626 -35.41 14.99 -4.98
N VAL A 627 -34.78 13.82 -4.80
CA VAL A 627 -35.36 12.50 -5.05
C VAL A 627 -36.27 12.10 -3.88
N GLU A 628 -37.54 11.78 -4.18
CA GLU A 628 -38.53 11.49 -3.14
C GLU A 628 -38.08 10.32 -2.24
N LYS A 629 -38.10 10.54 -0.91
CA LYS A 629 -37.62 9.65 0.15
C LYS A 629 -36.11 9.35 0.19
N TYR A 630 -35.29 9.88 -0.73
CA TYR A 630 -33.84 9.63 -0.71
C TYR A 630 -33.20 10.05 0.62
N LYS A 631 -33.31 11.34 0.98
CA LYS A 631 -32.73 11.86 2.25
C LYS A 631 -33.32 11.18 3.48
N GLU A 632 -34.62 10.87 3.48
CA GLU A 632 -35.30 10.17 4.57
C GLU A 632 -34.80 8.72 4.77
N ASN A 633 -34.46 8.02 3.69
CA ASN A 633 -33.87 6.68 3.75
C ASN A 633 -32.37 6.74 4.07
N TRP A 634 -31.66 7.76 3.57
CA TRP A 634 -30.24 8.01 3.84
C TRP A 634 -30.03 8.25 5.34
N ASP A 635 -30.72 9.23 5.93
CA ASP A 635 -30.63 9.59 7.35
C ASP A 635 -30.90 8.37 8.26
N LYS A 636 -31.93 7.57 7.93
CA LYS A 636 -32.29 6.37 8.70
C LYS A 636 -31.23 5.27 8.63
N THR A 637 -30.58 5.10 7.48
CA THR A 637 -29.65 3.98 7.26
C THR A 637 -28.26 4.35 7.76
N ALA A 638 -27.81 5.60 7.51
CA ALA A 638 -26.60 6.17 8.09
C ALA A 638 -26.60 6.12 9.63
N ALA A 639 -27.76 6.37 10.27
CA ALA A 639 -27.91 6.29 11.72
C ALA A 639 -27.67 4.87 12.31
N LEU A 640 -27.63 3.81 11.49
CA LEU A 640 -27.31 2.45 11.93
C LEU A 640 -25.79 2.20 12.02
N TRP A 641 -24.95 3.00 11.35
CA TRP A 641 -23.50 2.76 11.28
C TRP A 641 -22.81 2.64 12.65
N PRO A 642 -23.10 3.48 13.68
CA PRO A 642 -22.42 3.39 14.96
C PRO A 642 -22.72 2.10 15.76
N GLU A 643 -23.91 1.52 15.59
CA GLU A 643 -24.29 0.24 16.22
C GLU A 643 -23.81 -0.95 15.37
N PHE A 644 -23.92 -0.84 14.04
CA PHE A 644 -23.45 -1.88 13.11
C PHE A 644 -21.94 -2.12 13.24
N SER A 645 -21.13 -1.06 13.25
CA SER A 645 -19.68 -1.13 13.34
C SER A 645 -19.18 -1.71 14.67
N GLN A 646 -19.84 -1.37 15.79
CA GLN A 646 -19.56 -1.97 17.10
C GLN A 646 -20.03 -3.43 17.20
N GLY A 647 -21.10 -3.80 16.50
CA GLY A 647 -21.67 -5.15 16.50
C GLY A 647 -21.00 -6.16 15.54
N ASN A 648 -20.21 -5.68 14.57
CA ASN A 648 -19.60 -6.51 13.52
C ASN A 648 -18.09 -6.21 13.39
N ASP A 649 -17.33 -6.45 14.46
CA ASP A 649 -15.85 -6.34 14.47
C ASP A 649 -15.21 -7.42 13.57
N THR A 650 -15.14 -7.12 12.27
CA THR A 650 -14.62 -7.98 11.18
C THR A 650 -13.56 -7.24 10.37
N PHE A 651 -12.81 -7.96 9.52
CA PHE A 651 -11.82 -7.34 8.62
C PHE A 651 -12.49 -6.32 7.67
N TYR A 652 -13.62 -6.68 7.07
CA TYR A 652 -14.39 -5.79 6.19
C TYR A 652 -14.87 -4.52 6.91
N THR A 653 -15.40 -4.63 8.14
CA THR A 653 -15.82 -3.47 8.94
C THR A 653 -14.63 -2.62 9.38
N ASN A 654 -13.48 -3.24 9.69
CA ASN A 654 -12.25 -2.52 10.01
C ASN A 654 -11.82 -1.63 8.83
N TRP A 655 -11.87 -2.15 7.59
CA TRP A 655 -11.58 -1.38 6.38
C TRP A 655 -12.51 -0.18 6.19
N LEU A 656 -13.83 -0.35 6.36
CA LEU A 656 -14.77 0.77 6.30
C LEU A 656 -14.51 1.81 7.40
N LEU A 657 -14.05 1.39 8.58
CA LEU A 657 -13.60 2.28 9.64
C LEU A 657 -12.27 2.99 9.30
N THR A 658 -11.39 2.36 8.52
CA THR A 658 -10.18 2.99 7.95
C THR A 658 -10.53 4.10 6.98
N LEU A 659 -11.49 3.88 6.08
CA LEU A 659 -11.99 4.93 5.17
C LEU A 659 -12.74 6.05 5.95
N GLN A 660 -13.46 5.71 7.02
CA GLN A 660 -14.07 6.72 7.90
C GLN A 660 -13.02 7.58 8.62
N ASP A 661 -12.00 6.98 9.23
CA ASP A 661 -10.94 7.77 9.85
C ASP A 661 -10.15 8.55 8.81
N TYR A 662 -9.91 8.03 7.59
CA TYR A 662 -9.31 8.80 6.50
C TYR A 662 -10.08 10.09 6.20
N PHE A 663 -11.42 10.04 6.13
CA PHE A 663 -12.22 11.26 5.95
C PHE A 663 -12.24 12.18 7.19
N THR A 664 -12.27 11.62 8.41
CA THR A 664 -12.57 12.36 9.65
C THR A 664 -11.37 12.69 10.56
N GLU A 665 -10.16 12.24 10.21
CA GLU A 665 -8.88 12.61 10.81
C GLU A 665 -8.67 14.14 10.80
N LYS A 666 -7.99 14.67 11.82
CA LYS A 666 -7.54 16.08 11.82
C LYS A 666 -6.27 16.18 10.99
N MET A 667 -6.38 16.69 9.76
CA MET A 667 -5.25 17.02 8.88
C MET A 667 -4.22 17.93 9.58
N PRO A 668 -2.93 17.95 9.18
CA PRO A 668 -1.98 18.97 9.64
C PRO A 668 -2.44 20.36 9.20
N ASP A 669 -1.77 21.39 9.72
CA ASP A 669 -2.05 22.80 9.35
C ASP A 669 -1.46 23.18 7.95
N GLU A 670 -1.00 22.18 7.21
CA GLU A 670 -0.40 22.22 5.87
C GLU A 670 -1.42 22.69 4.82
N ALA A 671 -1.15 23.78 4.10
CA ALA A 671 -2.18 24.51 3.37
C ALA A 671 -2.95 23.69 2.30
N PHE A 672 -2.29 22.76 1.59
CA PHE A 672 -2.96 21.94 0.56
C PHE A 672 -4.04 21.02 1.16
N CYS A 673 -3.83 20.51 2.38
CA CYS A 673 -4.77 19.59 3.06
C CYS A 673 -6.14 20.21 3.34
N HIS A 674 -6.23 21.55 3.30
CA HIS A 674 -7.45 22.30 3.58
C HIS A 674 -8.19 22.79 2.32
N THR A 675 -7.66 22.53 1.13
CA THR A 675 -8.33 22.89 -0.13
C THR A 675 -9.55 22.01 -0.41
N GLU A 676 -10.46 22.50 -1.24
CA GLU A 676 -11.61 21.70 -1.69
C GLU A 676 -11.17 20.57 -2.62
N ALA A 677 -10.26 20.86 -3.56
CA ALA A 677 -9.65 19.87 -4.46
C ALA A 677 -9.03 18.68 -3.71
N TRP A 678 -8.39 18.91 -2.56
CA TRP A 678 -7.86 17.82 -1.74
C TRP A 678 -8.97 16.92 -1.18
N GLN A 679 -10.18 17.45 -0.88
CA GLN A 679 -11.31 16.60 -0.48
C GLN A 679 -11.83 15.75 -1.64
N TRP A 680 -11.78 16.26 -2.88
CA TRP A 680 -12.08 15.48 -4.08
C TRP A 680 -11.03 14.39 -4.32
N ARG A 681 -9.73 14.67 -4.15
CA ARG A 681 -8.68 13.64 -4.20
C ARG A 681 -8.81 12.59 -3.10
N LYS A 682 -9.17 12.97 -1.87
CA LYS A 682 -9.45 12.00 -0.78
C LYS A 682 -10.67 11.12 -1.09
N LEU A 683 -11.72 11.66 -1.72
CA LEU A 683 -12.82 10.85 -2.23
C LEU A 683 -12.34 9.86 -3.30
N TYR A 684 -11.45 10.30 -4.19
CA TYR A 684 -10.87 9.47 -5.26
C TYR A 684 -10.07 8.28 -4.71
N THR A 685 -9.10 8.51 -3.81
CA THR A 685 -8.33 7.45 -3.11
C THR A 685 -9.24 6.49 -2.35
N ALA A 686 -10.28 7.00 -1.66
CA ALA A 686 -11.21 6.15 -0.92
C ALA A 686 -12.18 5.36 -1.83
N ALA A 687 -12.52 5.87 -3.01
CA ALA A 687 -13.36 5.18 -3.99
C ALA A 687 -12.58 4.08 -4.71
N ALA A 688 -11.32 4.35 -5.07
CA ALA A 688 -10.38 3.36 -5.57
C ALA A 688 -10.14 2.25 -4.53
N SER A 689 -9.79 2.59 -3.28
CA SER A 689 -9.64 1.58 -2.23
C SER A 689 -10.95 0.86 -1.88
N MET A 690 -12.11 1.47 -2.09
CA MET A 690 -13.37 0.75 -1.99
C MET A 690 -13.57 -0.21 -3.18
N ALA A 691 -13.13 0.12 -4.41
CA ALA A 691 -13.05 -0.81 -5.56
C ALA A 691 -12.06 -1.97 -5.31
N GLU A 692 -10.97 -1.71 -4.61
CA GLU A 692 -10.02 -2.70 -4.07
C GLU A 692 -10.55 -3.41 -2.82
N LEU A 693 -11.73 -3.03 -2.32
CA LEU A 693 -12.58 -3.85 -1.47
C LEU A 693 -13.74 -4.46 -2.31
N LYS A 694 -13.59 -4.61 -3.67
CA LYS A 694 -14.54 -5.21 -4.65
C LYS A 694 -14.14 -6.39 -5.65
N HIS A 695 -12.95 -7.02 -5.75
CA HIS A 695 -12.68 -8.34 -6.49
C HIS A 695 -12.58 -9.71 -5.68
N ASP A 696 -12.03 -9.80 -4.44
CA ASP A 696 -11.95 -10.91 -3.44
C ASP A 696 -13.33 -11.48 -3.06
N THR A 697 -14.06 -10.72 -2.21
CA THR A 697 -15.15 -11.22 -1.36
C THR A 697 -16.44 -11.39 -2.16
N ILE A 698 -16.29 -11.43 -3.49
CA ILE A 698 -17.27 -11.60 -4.57
C ILE A 698 -18.15 -12.84 -4.35
N LEU A 699 -17.56 -13.84 -3.70
CA LEU A 699 -18.17 -15.10 -3.35
C LEU A 699 -18.99 -15.07 -2.05
N TYR A 700 -18.62 -14.20 -1.11
CA TYR A 700 -19.04 -14.27 0.29
C TYR A 700 -19.90 -13.09 0.73
N ALA A 701 -19.46 -11.88 0.40
CA ALA A 701 -20.20 -10.65 0.56
C ALA A 701 -21.18 -10.47 -0.61
N GLU A 702 -22.09 -9.52 -0.43
CA GLU A 702 -22.51 -8.66 -1.53
C GLU A 702 -21.40 -7.57 -1.57
N GLN A 703 -20.68 -7.39 -2.68
CA GLN A 703 -19.25 -7.81 -2.91
C GLN A 703 -18.16 -6.70 -2.51
N SER A 704 -16.80 -6.80 -2.36
CA SER A 704 -15.72 -7.82 -2.62
C SER A 704 -14.17 -7.55 -2.19
N GLY A 705 -13.04 -7.50 -3.00
CA GLY A 705 -11.58 -7.00 -2.78
C GLY A 705 -10.33 -7.14 -3.83
N ALA A 706 -9.11 -6.57 -3.71
CA ALA A 706 -7.78 -6.72 -4.44
C ALA A 706 -7.47 -6.80 -6.01
N GLU A 707 -6.24 -6.89 -6.68
CA GLU A 707 -4.76 -7.40 -6.59
C GLU A 707 -3.62 -6.59 -7.43
N MET A 708 -2.24 -6.76 -7.56
CA MET A 708 -1.05 -7.16 -6.67
C MET A 708 0.48 -7.38 -7.23
N GLY A 709 1.54 -6.52 -7.01
CA GLY A 709 2.84 -6.75 -6.21
C GLY A 709 4.36 -7.04 -6.66
N ASP A 710 5.35 -6.25 -6.15
CA ASP A 710 6.84 -6.35 -5.72
C ASP A 710 8.14 -6.65 -6.57
N ALA A 711 9.26 -5.88 -6.35
CA ALA A 711 10.71 -6.31 -6.24
C ALA A 711 11.75 -5.15 -5.91
N GLY A 712 13.02 -5.44 -5.46
CA GLY A 712 14.04 -4.40 -5.08
C GLY A 712 15.57 -4.74 -5.20
N ALA A 713 16.48 -3.75 -5.03
CA ALA A 713 17.97 -3.87 -5.22
C ALA A 713 18.85 -2.73 -4.57
N ALA A 714 20.18 -2.92 -4.47
CA ALA A 714 21.16 -2.09 -3.72
C ALA A 714 22.23 -1.34 -4.57
N PHE A 715 23.10 -0.52 -3.96
CA PHE A 715 23.91 0.54 -4.63
C PHE A 715 25.42 0.61 -4.32
N LEU A 716 26.15 1.34 -5.18
CA LEU A 716 27.55 1.79 -5.04
C LEU A 716 27.66 3.26 -4.57
N ALA A 717 28.84 3.68 -4.12
CA ALA A 717 29.07 5.03 -3.56
C ALA A 717 29.28 6.12 -4.65
N THR A 718 28.75 7.31 -4.38
CA THR A 718 28.55 8.42 -5.34
C THR A 718 29.40 9.68 -5.02
N PRO A 719 29.40 10.72 -5.89
CA PRO A 719 30.02 12.03 -5.65
C PRO A 719 29.52 12.78 -4.39
N PHE A 720 29.96 14.04 -4.20
CA PHE A 720 29.64 14.83 -3.00
C PHE A 720 28.11 14.89 -2.79
N PRO A 721 27.57 14.32 -1.68
CA PRO A 721 26.15 14.03 -1.59
C PRO A 721 25.33 15.30 -1.47
N GLN A 722 24.20 15.36 -2.17
CA GLN A 722 23.18 16.37 -1.91
C GLN A 722 22.59 16.18 -0.48
N PRO A 723 22.15 17.26 0.19
CA PRO A 723 21.49 17.13 1.50
C PRO A 723 20.26 16.23 1.42
N ILE A 724 20.07 15.36 2.43
CA ILE A 724 18.99 14.33 2.46
C ILE A 724 17.64 14.92 1.99
N PRO A 725 17.01 14.34 0.94
CA PRO A 725 15.68 14.73 0.48
C PRO A 725 14.66 14.73 1.62
N ARG A 726 13.85 15.78 1.70
CA ARG A 726 12.82 15.93 2.74
C ARG A 726 11.51 15.31 2.26
N GLY A 727 11.47 13.98 2.21
CA GLY A 727 10.24 13.25 1.93
C GLY A 727 9.14 13.52 2.97
N TYR A 728 7.93 13.02 2.72
CA TYR A 728 6.76 13.21 3.57
C TYR A 728 5.81 12.02 3.37
N ILE A 729 4.99 11.71 4.37
CA ILE A 729 3.94 10.70 4.29
C ILE A 729 2.59 11.42 4.28
N GLU A 730 1.60 10.87 3.58
CA GLU A 730 0.28 11.43 3.64
C GLU A 730 -0.25 11.37 5.09
N PRO A 731 -0.60 12.51 5.71
CA PRO A 731 -0.57 12.66 7.16
C PRO A 731 -1.84 12.10 7.83
N GLN A 732 -1.95 10.77 7.86
CA GLN A 732 -3.14 9.99 8.22
C GLN A 732 -2.83 8.93 9.32
N PRO A 733 -2.35 9.32 10.51
CA PRO A 733 -1.80 8.36 11.46
C PRO A 733 -2.80 7.29 11.94
N LYS A 734 -4.10 7.58 12.04
CA LYS A 734 -5.11 6.54 12.35
C LYS A 734 -5.34 5.56 11.21
N VAL A 735 -5.18 5.99 9.96
CA VAL A 735 -5.30 5.10 8.79
C VAL A 735 -4.22 4.04 8.90
N PHE A 736 -2.96 4.47 9.07
CA PHE A 736 -1.85 3.55 9.26
C PHE A 736 -1.98 2.69 10.53
N ASP A 737 -2.46 3.24 11.67
CA ASP A 737 -2.77 2.43 12.88
C ASP A 737 -3.77 1.30 12.60
N ARG A 738 -4.76 1.54 11.73
CA ARG A 738 -5.76 0.53 11.34
C ARG A 738 -5.27 -0.42 10.27
N LEU A 739 -4.46 0.02 9.32
CA LEU A 739 -3.83 -0.87 8.34
C LEU A 739 -2.93 -1.87 9.08
N ALA A 740 -2.18 -1.44 10.10
CA ALA A 740 -1.46 -2.33 11.01
C ALA A 740 -2.39 -3.29 11.79
N ASP A 741 -3.57 -2.84 12.23
CA ASP A 741 -4.57 -3.71 12.88
C ASP A 741 -5.19 -4.73 11.92
N ALA A 742 -5.35 -4.38 10.65
CA ALA A 742 -5.80 -5.28 9.60
C ALA A 742 -4.75 -6.37 9.29
N CYS A 743 -3.47 -6.01 9.21
CA CYS A 743 -2.36 -6.97 9.11
C CYS A 743 -2.39 -8.00 10.25
N ARG A 744 -2.47 -7.56 11.52
CA ARG A 744 -2.63 -8.46 12.68
C ARG A 744 -3.79 -9.42 12.51
N ARG A 745 -4.97 -8.90 12.13
CA ARG A 745 -6.19 -9.70 11.96
C ARG A 745 -6.08 -10.77 10.88
N MET A 746 -5.25 -10.55 9.86
CA MET A 746 -4.97 -11.56 8.85
C MET A 746 -4.01 -12.65 9.33
N VAL A 747 -2.96 -12.31 10.09
CA VAL A 747 -2.13 -13.31 10.79
C VAL A 747 -3.01 -14.17 11.74
N ASP A 748 -3.89 -13.51 12.49
CA ASP A 748 -4.88 -14.10 13.42
C ASP A 748 -6.03 -14.85 12.71
N PHE A 749 -6.10 -14.79 11.38
CA PHE A 749 -7.01 -15.55 10.51
C PHE A 749 -6.31 -16.76 9.89
N LEU A 750 -5.08 -16.59 9.38
CA LEU A 750 -4.25 -17.66 8.82
C LEU A 750 -3.90 -18.75 9.85
N ASP A 751 -3.68 -18.39 11.11
CA ASP A 751 -3.50 -19.32 12.24
C ASP A 751 -4.62 -20.37 12.36
N ARG A 752 -5.85 -19.97 12.03
CA ARG A 752 -7.05 -20.84 12.13
C ARG A 752 -7.02 -22.02 11.17
N PHE A 753 -6.20 -21.92 10.13
CA PHE A 753 -6.01 -22.93 9.10
C PHE A 753 -4.60 -23.57 9.17
N ASN A 754 -3.75 -23.16 10.13
CA ASN A 754 -2.33 -23.51 10.20
C ASN A 754 -1.55 -22.99 8.96
N LEU A 755 -1.92 -21.81 8.44
CA LEU A 755 -1.29 -21.15 7.29
C LEU A 755 -0.43 -19.94 7.70
N ASN A 756 -0.02 -19.87 8.97
CA ASN A 756 0.82 -18.82 9.58
C ASN A 756 2.26 -19.27 9.80
N GLY A 757 2.86 -19.94 8.82
CA GLY A 757 4.25 -20.36 8.87
C GLY A 757 5.23 -19.18 8.87
N GLU A 758 6.45 -19.43 9.37
CA GLU A 758 7.57 -18.46 9.33
C GLU A 758 8.25 -18.39 7.94
N ASP A 759 7.85 -19.24 7.00
CA ASP A 759 8.44 -19.35 5.65
C ASP A 759 7.60 -18.57 4.61
N GLU A 760 8.18 -17.53 4.01
CA GLU A 760 7.54 -16.67 2.99
C GLU A 760 7.28 -17.36 1.65
N SER A 761 7.76 -18.60 1.47
CA SER A 761 7.45 -19.48 0.34
C SER A 761 6.34 -20.51 0.64
N GLU A 762 5.82 -20.55 1.87
CA GLU A 762 4.64 -21.35 2.25
C GLU A 762 3.52 -20.50 2.90
N SER A 763 3.79 -19.26 3.34
CA SER A 763 2.83 -18.39 4.03
C SER A 763 2.96 -16.90 3.70
N TYR A 764 1.83 -16.20 3.65
CA TYR A 764 1.77 -14.73 3.61
C TYR A 764 1.91 -14.06 5.00
N ALA A 765 1.92 -14.81 6.10
CA ALA A 765 1.92 -14.26 7.45
C ALA A 765 3.18 -13.40 7.80
N PRO A 766 4.41 -13.75 7.39
CA PRO A 766 5.58 -12.90 7.66
C PRO A 766 5.50 -11.56 6.91
N ARG A 767 4.94 -11.57 5.69
CA ARG A 767 4.75 -10.37 4.86
C ARG A 767 3.72 -9.41 5.48
N PHE A 768 2.64 -9.94 6.06
CA PHE A 768 1.71 -9.14 6.87
C PHE A 768 2.38 -8.56 8.12
N GLN A 769 3.31 -9.27 8.76
CA GLN A 769 4.03 -8.78 9.94
C GLN A 769 5.02 -7.66 9.58
N ALA A 770 5.77 -7.79 8.48
CA ALA A 770 6.61 -6.71 7.96
C ALA A 770 5.76 -5.46 7.63
N LEU A 771 4.62 -5.67 6.96
CA LEU A 771 3.71 -4.59 6.61
C LEU A 771 3.02 -3.94 7.84
N GLU A 772 2.79 -4.71 8.92
CA GLU A 772 2.34 -4.18 10.22
C GLU A 772 3.36 -3.21 10.81
N ASP A 773 4.64 -3.60 10.88
CA ASP A 773 5.72 -2.78 11.43
C ASP A 773 5.93 -1.51 10.58
N ASP A 774 5.88 -1.62 9.25
CA ASP A 774 5.94 -0.45 8.36
C ASP A 774 4.76 0.50 8.59
N PHE A 775 3.52 0.01 8.67
CA PHE A 775 2.36 0.86 8.95
C PHE A 775 2.40 1.46 10.36
N ALA A 776 2.86 0.73 11.37
CA ALA A 776 3.09 1.30 12.69
C ALA A 776 4.11 2.45 12.64
N ARG A 777 5.15 2.32 11.82
CA ARG A 777 6.16 3.37 11.61
C ARG A 777 5.64 4.55 10.79
N MET A 778 4.84 4.34 9.75
CA MET A 778 4.14 5.42 9.04
C MET A 778 3.22 6.19 9.99
N ALA A 779 2.48 5.49 10.86
CA ALA A 779 1.65 6.12 11.88
C ALA A 779 2.47 6.95 12.88
N GLU A 780 3.66 6.51 13.29
CA GLU A 780 4.56 7.30 14.14
C GLU A 780 5.02 8.59 13.46
N ILE A 781 5.42 8.48 12.19
CA ILE A 781 5.93 9.59 11.38
C ILE A 781 4.84 10.63 11.15
N SER A 782 3.64 10.23 10.72
CA SER A 782 2.57 11.19 10.48
C SER A 782 2.03 11.87 11.75
N ARG A 783 2.18 11.28 12.94
CA ARG A 783 1.94 12.03 14.20
C ARG A 783 2.95 13.16 14.43
N ARG A 784 4.17 13.06 13.88
CA ARG A 784 5.19 14.13 13.92
C ARG A 784 4.89 15.20 12.86
N GLU A 785 4.48 14.80 11.66
CA GLU A 785 4.02 15.69 10.59
C GLU A 785 2.84 16.58 11.05
N LEU A 786 1.87 16.03 11.79
CA LEU A 786 0.77 16.78 12.42
C LEU A 786 1.20 17.90 13.39
N THR A 787 2.49 18.02 13.74
CA THR A 787 3.00 18.96 14.75
C THR A 787 4.29 19.70 14.35
N ASP A 788 4.66 19.72 13.07
CA ASP A 788 5.95 20.25 12.57
C ASP A 788 7.19 19.61 13.23
N SER A 789 7.12 18.38 13.77
CA SER A 789 8.16 17.79 14.62
C SER A 789 9.00 16.68 13.95
N MET A 790 9.17 16.75 12.64
CA MET A 790 9.85 15.71 11.85
C MET A 790 11.37 15.69 12.10
N THR A 791 11.92 14.49 12.32
CA THR A 791 13.32 14.27 12.65
C THR A 791 14.14 13.84 11.43
N LEU A 792 15.48 13.88 11.55
CA LEU A 792 16.35 13.38 10.48
C LEU A 792 16.15 11.88 10.20
N GLU A 793 15.83 11.10 11.24
CA GLU A 793 15.57 9.67 11.18
C GLU A 793 14.28 9.36 10.38
N ASP A 794 13.27 10.24 10.47
CA ASP A 794 12.03 10.10 9.71
C ASP A 794 12.26 10.29 8.20
N TYR A 795 13.00 11.34 7.81
CA TYR A 795 13.38 11.57 6.41
C TYR A 795 14.30 10.47 5.86
N GLN A 796 15.22 9.96 6.69
CA GLN A 796 16.06 8.81 6.33
C GLN A 796 15.20 7.57 6.10
N TRP A 797 14.23 7.28 6.97
CA TRP A 797 13.30 6.17 6.81
C TRP A 797 12.49 6.31 5.52
N ILE A 798 11.84 7.45 5.27
CA ILE A 798 11.02 7.71 4.06
C ILE A 798 11.83 7.50 2.77
N ASN A 799 13.08 7.96 2.71
CA ASN A 799 13.92 7.78 1.53
C ASN A 799 14.41 6.33 1.38
N SER A 800 14.65 5.62 2.49
CA SER A 800 15.03 4.19 2.48
C SER A 800 13.84 3.23 2.28
N PHE A 801 12.61 3.68 2.50
CA PHE A 801 11.43 2.82 2.59
C PHE A 801 11.22 2.03 1.30
N CYS A 802 11.21 0.71 1.44
CA CYS A 802 10.96 -0.26 0.39
C CYS A 802 9.77 -1.09 0.87
N PRO A 803 8.63 -1.09 0.16
CA PRO A 803 7.56 -2.07 0.36
C PRO A 803 8.09 -3.49 0.59
N PRO A 804 7.49 -4.27 1.51
CA PRO A 804 7.85 -5.67 1.72
C PRO A 804 7.41 -6.53 0.53
N SER A 805 7.91 -7.78 0.47
CA SER A 805 7.61 -8.62 -0.69
C SER A 805 6.14 -9.03 -0.75
N VAL A 806 5.46 -8.54 -1.78
CA VAL A 806 4.04 -8.80 -2.03
C VAL A 806 3.82 -9.79 -3.21
N LEU A 807 4.82 -10.12 -4.04
CA LEU A 807 4.72 -11.17 -5.09
C LEU A 807 4.02 -12.48 -4.64
N PRO A 808 3.24 -13.17 -5.51
CA PRO A 808 2.54 -14.38 -5.11
C PRO A 808 3.52 -15.50 -4.76
N ILE A 809 3.15 -16.34 -3.80
CA ILE A 809 3.96 -17.47 -3.35
C ILE A 809 4.35 -18.36 -4.54
N GLY A 810 5.65 -18.62 -4.65
CA GLY A 810 6.23 -19.45 -5.72
C GLY A 810 6.50 -18.73 -7.04
N MET A 811 6.02 -17.50 -7.25
CA MET A 811 6.23 -16.76 -8.51
C MET A 811 7.55 -15.97 -8.51
N PHE A 812 8.66 -16.70 -8.37
CA PHE A 812 10.03 -16.16 -8.38
C PHE A 812 10.66 -16.13 -9.79
N ASP A 813 10.01 -16.72 -10.79
CA ASP A 813 10.47 -16.79 -12.18
C ASP A 813 9.23 -16.74 -13.09
N VAL A 814 9.12 -15.72 -13.95
CA VAL A 814 7.87 -15.36 -14.64
C VAL A 814 7.94 -15.71 -16.13
N SER A 815 7.28 -16.79 -16.52
CA SER A 815 6.93 -17.01 -17.92
C SER A 815 5.92 -15.95 -18.39
N SER A 816 5.90 -15.68 -19.70
CA SER A 816 5.05 -14.65 -20.31
C SER A 816 3.54 -14.82 -20.07
N GLU A 817 3.09 -16.03 -19.69
CA GLU A 817 1.68 -16.35 -19.45
C GLU A 817 1.11 -15.73 -18.14
N ASN A 818 1.95 -15.30 -17.19
CA ASN A 818 1.50 -14.79 -15.88
C ASN A 818 1.55 -13.26 -15.71
N LYS A 819 2.07 -12.49 -16.68
CA LYS A 819 2.28 -11.04 -16.52
C LYS A 819 1.02 -10.23 -16.20
N ASP A 820 -0.17 -10.68 -16.60
CA ASP A 820 -1.42 -9.97 -16.31
C ASP A 820 -1.85 -10.02 -14.83
N GLN A 821 -1.26 -10.90 -14.00
CA GLN A 821 -1.45 -10.92 -12.54
C GLN A 821 -0.67 -9.81 -11.82
N LEU A 822 0.22 -9.11 -12.54
CA LEU A 822 1.07 -8.03 -12.04
C LEU A 822 0.59 -6.64 -12.52
N LYS A 823 -0.66 -6.56 -12.98
CA LYS A 823 -1.30 -5.35 -13.48
C LYS A 823 -2.39 -4.89 -12.52
N MET A 824 -2.27 -3.65 -12.04
CA MET A 824 -3.16 -2.99 -11.07
C MET A 824 -4.62 -2.83 -11.52
N ALA A 825 -4.93 -2.84 -12.81
CA ALA A 825 -6.29 -2.54 -13.26
C ALA A 825 -7.29 -3.67 -12.97
N LEU A 826 -8.37 -3.40 -12.25
CA LEU A 826 -9.33 -4.40 -11.72
C LEU A 826 -10.76 -3.89 -11.84
N ILE A 827 -11.76 -4.79 -11.91
CA ILE A 827 -13.17 -4.41 -12.12
C ILE A 827 -14.14 -5.31 -11.35
N ALA A 828 -15.24 -4.74 -10.83
CA ALA A 828 -16.23 -5.54 -10.13
C ALA A 828 -17.68 -5.02 -10.17
N ASP A 829 -18.63 -5.95 -10.21
CA ASP A 829 -20.07 -5.69 -10.22
C ASP A 829 -20.62 -5.46 -8.80
N VAL A 830 -20.80 -4.18 -8.44
CA VAL A 830 -21.21 -3.77 -7.07
C VAL A 830 -22.73 -3.67 -6.87
N ALA A 831 -23.48 -3.45 -7.96
CA ALA A 831 -24.94 -3.41 -7.94
C ALA A 831 -25.52 -3.86 -9.31
N SER A 832 -26.82 -4.17 -9.37
CA SER A 832 -27.49 -4.50 -10.63
C SER A 832 -28.99 -4.19 -10.60
N SER A 833 -29.51 -3.73 -11.74
CA SER A 833 -30.94 -3.74 -12.09
C SER A 833 -31.31 -5.06 -12.79
N ALA A 834 -32.47 -5.10 -13.46
CA ALA A 834 -32.89 -6.25 -14.26
C ALA A 834 -32.08 -6.43 -15.57
N ASP A 835 -31.40 -5.38 -16.02
CA ASP A 835 -30.80 -5.22 -17.35
C ASP A 835 -29.38 -4.64 -17.32
N THR A 836 -29.03 -3.87 -16.29
CA THR A 836 -27.74 -3.16 -16.17
C THR A 836 -27.01 -3.54 -14.88
N ALA A 837 -25.72 -3.79 -14.95
CA ALA A 837 -24.84 -3.90 -13.79
C ALA A 837 -24.02 -2.60 -13.63
N LEU A 838 -23.86 -2.13 -12.39
CA LEU A 838 -22.96 -1.04 -12.05
C LEU A 838 -21.61 -1.64 -11.65
N TYR A 839 -20.55 -1.08 -12.23
CA TYR A 839 -19.18 -1.46 -11.97
C TYR A 839 -18.41 -0.33 -11.30
N MET A 840 -17.59 -0.70 -10.32
CA MET A 840 -16.46 0.09 -9.83
C MET A 840 -15.18 -0.55 -10.36
N ALA A 841 -14.20 0.27 -10.76
CA ALA A 841 -12.95 -0.23 -11.33
C ALA A 841 -11.74 0.65 -10.97
N VAL A 842 -10.57 0.02 -10.91
CA VAL A 842 -9.25 0.65 -10.78
C VAL A 842 -8.52 0.50 -12.12
N GLY A 843 -7.76 1.50 -12.54
CA GLY A 843 -6.94 1.45 -13.76
C GLY A 843 -5.45 1.37 -13.44
N THR A 844 -4.62 2.08 -14.20
CA THR A 844 -3.18 2.19 -13.91
C THR A 844 -2.87 3.32 -12.91
N PRO A 845 -1.68 3.36 -12.30
CA PRO A 845 -1.29 4.45 -11.40
C PRO A 845 -1.32 5.85 -12.06
N ARG A 846 -1.55 6.87 -11.25
CA ARG A 846 -1.42 8.30 -11.61
C ARG A 846 -0.25 8.92 -10.85
N ARG A 847 0.47 9.87 -11.46
CA ARG A 847 1.57 10.62 -10.82
C ARG A 847 1.00 11.81 -10.04
N LEU A 848 1.39 11.97 -8.78
CA LEU A 848 0.99 13.07 -7.91
C LEU A 848 2.24 13.91 -7.55
N VAL A 849 2.16 15.23 -7.70
CA VAL A 849 3.17 16.15 -7.17
C VAL A 849 2.51 17.12 -6.19
N VAL A 850 3.09 17.27 -5.00
CA VAL A 850 2.56 18.07 -3.89
C VAL A 850 3.55 19.18 -3.54
N PHE A 851 3.03 20.40 -3.32
CA PHE A 851 3.74 21.52 -2.72
C PHE A 851 3.68 21.37 -1.20
N LEU A 852 4.82 21.05 -0.58
CA LEU A 852 4.98 20.95 0.86
C LEU A 852 5.65 22.23 1.37
N ASP A 853 5.22 22.72 2.52
CA ASP A 853 5.73 23.96 3.12
C ASP A 853 5.50 23.89 4.63
N ASP A 854 6.44 23.26 5.34
CA ASP A 854 6.37 22.97 6.79
C ASP A 854 7.62 23.48 7.54
N ARG A 855 7.60 23.52 8.88
CA ARG A 855 8.75 24.07 9.66
C ARG A 855 9.92 23.10 9.87
N SER A 856 9.78 21.82 9.55
CA SER A 856 10.88 20.85 9.59
C SER A 856 11.59 20.71 8.24
N GLY A 857 10.84 20.75 7.14
CA GLY A 857 11.29 20.48 5.77
C GLY A 857 11.23 21.66 4.77
N GLY A 858 10.61 22.80 5.11
CA GLY A 858 10.59 24.01 4.26
C GLY A 858 9.79 23.87 2.95
N ALA A 859 9.77 24.95 2.15
CA ALA A 859 9.07 24.97 0.87
C ALA A 859 9.77 24.08 -0.18
N ARG A 860 9.06 23.06 -0.67
CA ARG A 860 9.57 22.06 -1.63
C ARG A 860 8.43 21.45 -2.46
N LEU A 861 8.78 20.81 -3.57
CA LEU A 861 7.91 19.82 -4.22
C LEU A 861 8.28 18.43 -3.72
N ALA A 862 7.29 17.56 -3.60
CA ALA A 862 7.45 16.14 -3.33
C ALA A 862 6.57 15.32 -4.28
N GLU A 863 6.98 14.10 -4.62
CA GLU A 863 6.36 13.26 -5.64
C GLU A 863 5.93 11.90 -5.09
N GLY A 864 4.71 11.50 -5.43
CA GLY A 864 4.18 10.17 -5.16
C GLY A 864 3.28 9.69 -6.28
N PHE A 865 2.55 8.60 -6.00
CA PHE A 865 1.62 7.99 -6.94
C PHE A 865 0.29 7.70 -6.24
N THR A 866 -0.81 7.79 -6.98
CA THR A 866 -2.16 7.40 -6.53
C THR A 866 -2.73 6.32 -7.42
N MET A 867 -3.80 5.68 -6.97
CA MET A 867 -4.65 4.84 -7.82
C MET A 867 -5.30 5.68 -8.94
N SER A 868 -5.92 5.01 -9.92
CA SER A 868 -6.98 5.58 -10.77
C SER A 868 -8.33 4.90 -10.47
N TYR A 869 -9.45 5.60 -10.67
CA TYR A 869 -10.80 5.11 -10.35
C TYR A 869 -11.82 5.46 -11.43
N TYR A 870 -12.70 4.50 -11.74
CA TYR A 870 -13.68 4.55 -12.82
C TYR A 870 -15.03 3.95 -12.39
N GLU A 871 -16.12 4.47 -12.95
CA GLU A 871 -17.49 3.96 -12.76
C GLU A 871 -18.15 3.73 -14.12
N LEU A 872 -18.69 2.52 -14.35
CA LEU A 872 -19.27 2.16 -15.65
C LEU A 872 -20.50 1.25 -15.55
N LEU A 873 -21.30 1.25 -16.62
CA LEU A 873 -22.55 0.50 -16.73
C LEU A 873 -22.42 -0.60 -17.78
N GLY A 874 -22.49 -1.86 -17.34
CA GLY A 874 -22.43 -3.05 -18.21
C GLY A 874 -23.74 -3.83 -18.28
N ASN A 875 -23.78 -4.88 -19.09
CA ASN A 875 -24.95 -5.74 -19.27
C ASN A 875 -25.11 -6.72 -18.09
N ALA A 876 -26.23 -6.70 -17.38
CA ALA A 876 -26.44 -7.59 -16.23
C ALA A 876 -26.48 -9.09 -16.60
N ALA A 877 -26.71 -9.41 -17.89
CA ALA A 877 -26.76 -10.77 -18.41
C ALA A 877 -25.43 -11.30 -18.98
N ASP A 878 -24.45 -10.43 -19.21
CA ASP A 878 -23.08 -10.78 -19.63
C ASP A 878 -22.09 -9.84 -18.93
N ARG A 879 -21.51 -10.34 -17.83
CA ARG A 879 -20.75 -9.53 -16.88
C ARG A 879 -19.28 -9.50 -17.26
N LEU A 880 -18.69 -8.30 -17.31
CA LEU A 880 -17.27 -8.07 -17.52
C LEU A 880 -16.40 -8.81 -16.48
N THR A 881 -15.17 -9.16 -16.87
CA THR A 881 -14.11 -9.66 -16.00
C THR A 881 -12.87 -8.76 -16.05
N ASP A 882 -11.88 -9.02 -15.20
CA ASP A 882 -10.64 -8.25 -15.13
C ASP A 882 -9.81 -8.34 -16.41
N GLU A 883 -9.89 -9.47 -17.13
CA GLU A 883 -9.27 -9.62 -18.45
C GLU A 883 -9.95 -8.71 -19.50
N ASP A 884 -11.29 -8.58 -19.48
CA ASP A 884 -12.02 -7.63 -20.33
C ASP A 884 -11.57 -6.18 -20.04
N TRP A 885 -11.44 -5.81 -18.76
CA TRP A 885 -11.09 -4.45 -18.34
C TRP A 885 -9.61 -4.11 -18.57
N LYS A 886 -8.68 -5.02 -18.24
CA LYS A 886 -7.24 -4.88 -18.54
C LYS A 886 -7.01 -4.67 -20.04
N SER A 887 -7.81 -5.31 -20.92
CA SER A 887 -7.74 -5.10 -22.37
C SER A 887 -8.11 -3.69 -22.84
N LEU A 888 -8.87 -2.92 -22.05
CA LEU A 888 -9.21 -1.52 -22.34
C LEU A 888 -8.24 -0.55 -21.66
N VAL A 889 -7.83 -0.83 -20.43
CA VAL A 889 -6.97 0.07 -19.63
C VAL A 889 -5.54 0.13 -20.16
N TYR A 890 -4.99 -1.00 -20.61
CA TYR A 890 -3.60 -1.08 -21.11
C TYR A 890 -3.47 -0.94 -22.64
N ASP A 891 -4.55 -0.64 -23.35
CA ASP A 891 -4.53 -0.24 -24.75
C ASP A 891 -4.39 1.29 -24.84
N GLU A 892 -3.22 1.76 -25.29
CA GLU A 892 -2.88 3.18 -25.41
C GLU A 892 -3.80 3.93 -26.40
N GLU A 893 -4.37 3.26 -27.41
CA GLU A 893 -5.29 3.89 -28.38
C GLU A 893 -6.70 4.08 -27.81
N LYS A 894 -7.05 3.48 -26.66
CA LYS A 894 -8.35 3.68 -26.00
C LYS A 894 -8.37 4.96 -25.20
N ASP A 895 -9.32 5.84 -25.51
CA ASP A 895 -9.80 6.82 -24.55
C ASP A 895 -10.73 6.11 -23.54
N ILE A 896 -10.35 6.14 -22.27
CA ILE A 896 -11.14 5.60 -21.15
C ILE A 896 -11.72 6.71 -20.25
N SER A 897 -11.57 7.99 -20.64
CA SER A 897 -12.09 9.12 -19.86
C SER A 897 -13.62 9.17 -19.77
N GLU A 898 -14.33 8.48 -20.69
CA GLU A 898 -15.78 8.30 -20.61
C GLU A 898 -16.24 7.44 -19.41
N TYR A 899 -15.31 6.74 -18.74
CA TYR A 899 -15.56 5.94 -17.53
C TYR A 899 -15.03 6.61 -16.26
N GLU A 900 -14.34 7.76 -16.33
CA GLU A 900 -14.02 8.52 -15.13
C GLU A 900 -15.32 9.09 -14.54
N PRO A 901 -15.52 9.04 -13.20
CA PRO A 901 -16.76 9.53 -12.61
C PRO A 901 -16.91 11.04 -12.86
N VAL A 902 -18.15 11.50 -12.99
CA VAL A 902 -18.49 12.89 -13.41
C VAL A 902 -17.87 13.98 -12.52
N TRP A 903 -17.42 13.64 -11.31
CA TRP A 903 -16.75 14.53 -10.36
C TRP A 903 -15.21 14.46 -10.39
N ALA A 904 -14.58 13.56 -11.14
CA ALA A 904 -13.12 13.42 -11.23
C ALA A 904 -12.45 14.72 -11.73
N ASP A 905 -13.11 15.44 -12.63
CA ASP A 905 -12.61 16.70 -13.19
C ASP A 905 -12.46 17.84 -12.16
N LYS A 906 -12.99 17.67 -10.95
CA LYS A 906 -12.84 18.62 -9.81
C LYS A 906 -11.50 18.49 -9.08
N VAL A 907 -10.72 17.43 -9.30
CA VAL A 907 -9.46 17.20 -8.58
C VAL A 907 -8.34 18.17 -9.01
N ASN A 908 -8.37 18.67 -10.25
CA ASN A 908 -7.37 19.57 -10.82
C ASN A 908 -7.92 20.98 -11.16
N LYS A 909 -9.10 21.35 -10.63
CA LYS A 909 -9.74 22.67 -10.83
C LYS A 909 -9.52 23.61 -9.65
#